data_AF-A0A1I0NID6-F1
#
_entry.id   AF-A0A1I0NID6-F1
#
_cell.length_a   1.000
_cell.length_b   1.000
_cell.length_c   1.000
_cell.angle_alpha   90.00
_cell.angle_beta   90.00
_cell.angle_gamma   90.00
#
_symmetry.space_group_name_H-M   'P 1'
#
loop_
_entity.id
_entity.type
_entity.pdbx_description
1 polymer ?
#
loop_
_entity_poly.entity_id
_entity_poly.type
_entity_poly.pdbx_seq_one_letter_code
_entity_poly.pdbx_strand_id
1 'polypeptide(L)'
;MMMERMAVKRNMSVRTSIEDLDSIENGGDVIDYLLDSGGLNYSTFVEVPSGIKRNQGRNDWYEAHLVDENGDGVIRYIELEASGDSPAFSDLKRHLKRHGSPINELFTVIAYRKSDEGPLTSPLNDDLTFLHIEEQFSSEDVEVTFDLNYFTVKRFGVEPAYLDYLDDLSVDSGQGRTSLGGDVEDVFSIREVTRSFYQDFGEIFREDLQDAIHDLEDPEENLNAYTRTVVNRVLFLLFIEEKGWLDGDVDYVENKYEEVAEENDLHVYDDLFEPLFFEALSEEGTTESDRLGQIPFLNGGLFERKDIEEDVEIDEAFFDKLLSPEDGDDGEPEGFLRRYKISLRESNPSEQELVVDPEFIGRIFEMFMQEDERSEVGAFYTPKPITAYMTKNALKQHLLGETDISHEEAVSLVSDHIAPDSLTEDQIEDVNNALRSATVLDPAVGSGAFIIAMLEELVAVSEALDDSTGDDRSRFQLKEEFIADTLYGVDIDAGGIELCKFRVWLHLMQDLDVDHEEFLDSNEEFALPNLGFKFFVGNSLVGEHDPTNVEAQQATLSGGLDDTLDEIHDVRSKYQTAHGEEKDRLAERLETLTDELETQLAVEKSDWMTEVAEETDETFAWTLNIPEVILDGGFDIVIGNPPYEGQSQQDYIGELARFYDEKYDFYKTIPRMRHDLYQKFNIRGWELTRKGGVLSYITSDTFYTIGSKQTTRNLLQQNELDILLDANSETFDATVDPAIFSLRKSPPDETHIMAYIDASDTNIDLYRSLIGDLYRTTDSDLEDNLLGCDEFATPLDLQEPTRGYAVKLSLFNRTLRHAFFEPTEVNLEIHQKHMERIRTLAEEWEDAIRDSTTLENNLERIEGDHLSQIEPGDTSIVGLLTLGGQGLATGNNEEYLAYIDGSRGARKVKQRNEETFTYGEKNENTFSSVSRVITEEYLADVDSMSEDERLNGLDSDRKDTWVPIEKGFKSDEIYYKAKDSYINWSRDAVKGIDDDGLIRNPGYYFDPGIFSSRGGFSELKVRYTDDSVIDSTGVVLVSIDEDVVSAKYLNGLLNSEVCEHITDSFINSSGKQATDMRHIPIPIPTSEEEQMIEELVDEAISIQKGEGTRTLSDVQSEIDERVEKLYNISL
;
A
#
# COMPACT_ATOMS: atom_id res chain seq x y z
N MET A 1 -62.85 -2.03 22.43
CA MET A 1 -63.92 -3.03 22.14
C MET A 1 -64.37 -2.80 20.70
N MET A 2 -64.10 -3.74 19.80
CA MET A 2 -64.60 -3.84 18.39
C MET A 2 -64.68 -2.58 17.51
N MET A 3 -63.72 -2.44 16.58
CA MET A 3 -63.90 -2.56 15.11
C MET A 3 -62.47 -2.55 14.49
N GLU A 4 -62.01 -3.47 13.61
CA GLU A 4 -62.45 -3.79 12.23
C GLU A 4 -62.43 -2.53 11.34
N ARG A 5 -61.64 -2.37 10.26
CA ARG A 5 -61.00 -3.24 9.23
C ARG A 5 -59.75 -2.50 8.67
N MET A 6 -58.88 -2.92 7.73
CA MET A 6 -58.36 -4.12 7.00
C MET A 6 -57.30 -3.54 6.01
N ALA A 7 -56.32 -4.20 5.38
CA ALA A 7 -55.56 -5.47 5.45
C ALA A 7 -54.38 -5.29 4.42
N VAL A 8 -53.47 -6.18 4.01
CA VAL A 8 -53.25 -7.65 4.05
C VAL A 8 -51.71 -7.89 4.07
N LYS A 9 -51.20 -8.98 4.68
CA LYS A 9 -49.85 -9.53 4.40
C LYS A 9 -49.73 -10.99 4.86
N ARG A 10 -49.06 -11.83 4.06
CA ARG A 10 -48.21 -13.02 4.37
C ARG A 10 -48.29 -14.09 3.27
N ASN A 11 -47.16 -14.26 2.55
CA ASN A 11 -46.86 -15.50 1.84
C ASN A 11 -46.51 -16.61 2.85
N MET A 12 -46.50 -17.86 2.39
CA MET A 12 -46.17 -19.02 3.22
C MET A 12 -44.72 -19.41 2.99
N SER A 13 -43.90 -19.39 4.05
CA SER A 13 -42.64 -20.15 4.03
C SER A 13 -42.95 -21.64 4.22
N VAL A 14 -42.35 -22.48 3.39
CA VAL A 14 -42.29 -23.92 3.66
C VAL A 14 -41.22 -24.12 4.73
N ARG A 15 -41.55 -24.87 5.78
CA ARG A 15 -40.57 -25.36 6.75
C ARG A 15 -40.28 -26.82 6.42
N THR A 16 -39.03 -27.11 6.11
CA THR A 16 -38.49 -28.47 6.13
C THR A 16 -37.61 -28.57 7.38
N SER A 17 -37.89 -29.52 8.25
CA SER A 17 -36.96 -29.94 9.29
C SER A 17 -36.04 -31.00 8.71
N ILE A 18 -34.74 -30.91 9.00
CA ILE A 18 -33.79 -32.01 8.75
C ILE A 18 -34.08 -33.05 9.84
N GLU A 19 -34.95 -34.03 9.55
CA GLU A 19 -35.39 -35.02 10.55
C GLU A 19 -34.36 -36.17 10.73
N ASP A 20 -33.39 -36.30 9.82
CA ASP A 20 -32.60 -37.52 9.66
C ASP A 20 -31.25 -37.55 10.41
N LEU A 21 -30.75 -36.40 10.92
CA LEU A 21 -29.53 -36.33 11.75
C LEU A 21 -29.63 -37.15 13.06
N ASP A 22 -30.84 -37.31 13.60
CA ASP A 22 -31.14 -38.15 14.77
C ASP A 22 -30.95 -39.67 14.50
N SER A 23 -30.71 -40.07 13.24
CA SER A 23 -30.66 -41.49 12.80
C SER A 23 -29.25 -42.06 12.61
N ILE A 24 -28.19 -41.24 12.73
CA ILE A 24 -26.81 -41.63 12.42
C ILE A 24 -26.25 -42.56 13.51
N GLU A 25 -26.25 -43.88 13.28
CA GLU A 25 -25.76 -44.90 14.21
C GLU A 25 -24.26 -45.26 14.00
N ASN A 26 -23.71 -45.07 12.79
CA ASN A 26 -22.34 -45.41 12.44
C ASN A 26 -21.72 -44.47 11.36
N GLY A 27 -20.44 -44.67 11.03
CA GLY A 27 -19.72 -43.85 10.05
C GLY A 27 -20.23 -43.94 8.62
N GLY A 28 -20.78 -45.10 8.21
CA GLY A 28 -21.46 -45.25 6.94
C GLY A 28 -22.70 -44.35 6.82
N ASP A 29 -23.43 -44.12 7.92
CA ASP A 29 -24.61 -43.24 7.90
C ASP A 29 -24.23 -41.75 7.80
N VAL A 30 -23.01 -41.37 8.20
CA VAL A 30 -22.45 -40.03 7.95
C VAL A 30 -22.07 -39.88 6.48
N ILE A 31 -21.47 -40.91 5.90
CA ILE A 31 -21.10 -40.97 4.48
C ILE A 31 -22.36 -40.92 3.61
N ASP A 32 -23.37 -41.77 3.86
CA ASP A 32 -24.65 -41.75 3.15
C ASP A 32 -25.34 -40.38 3.24
N TYR A 33 -25.25 -39.66 4.38
CA TYR A 33 -25.78 -38.31 4.52
C TYR A 33 -25.04 -37.25 3.69
N LEU A 34 -23.72 -37.39 3.51
CA LEU A 34 -22.92 -36.50 2.66
C LEU A 34 -23.16 -36.77 1.16
N LEU A 35 -23.48 -38.01 0.80
CA LEU A 35 -23.72 -38.47 -0.58
C LEU A 35 -25.17 -38.31 -1.05
N ASP A 36 -26.18 -38.32 -0.17
CA ASP A 36 -27.59 -38.17 -0.57
C ASP A 36 -27.93 -36.72 -0.94
N SER A 37 -28.93 -36.60 -1.80
CA SER A 37 -29.57 -35.43 -2.42
C SER A 37 -30.15 -34.36 -1.47
N GLY A 38 -29.85 -34.45 -0.16
CA GLY A 38 -30.15 -33.44 0.85
C GLY A 38 -28.94 -32.95 1.66
N GLY A 39 -27.75 -33.49 1.39
CA GLY A 39 -26.46 -33.06 1.92
C GLY A 39 -25.65 -32.25 0.90
N LEU A 40 -24.32 -32.42 0.90
CA LEU A 40 -23.40 -31.77 -0.04
C LEU A 40 -23.44 -32.38 -1.47
N ASN A 41 -24.22 -33.45 -1.68
CA ASN A 41 -24.60 -33.98 -2.98
C ASN A 41 -23.40 -34.47 -3.85
N TYR A 42 -22.37 -35.01 -3.20
CA TYR A 42 -21.20 -35.66 -3.80
C TYR A 42 -21.55 -37.00 -4.49
N SER A 43 -22.42 -36.96 -5.50
CA SER A 43 -23.09 -38.16 -6.05
C SER A 43 -22.25 -39.06 -6.98
N THR A 44 -21.01 -38.66 -7.31
CA THR A 44 -20.05 -39.41 -8.15
C THR A 44 -19.18 -40.40 -7.38
N PHE A 45 -18.96 -40.17 -6.07
CA PHE A 45 -17.96 -40.89 -5.29
C PHE A 45 -18.44 -42.28 -4.86
N VAL A 46 -17.51 -43.24 -4.81
CA VAL A 46 -17.79 -44.63 -4.47
C VAL A 46 -17.17 -44.96 -3.11
N GLU A 47 -17.97 -45.41 -2.14
CA GLU A 47 -17.41 -46.09 -0.95
C GLU A 47 -16.68 -47.34 -1.44
N VAL A 48 -15.35 -47.32 -1.41
CA VAL A 48 -14.55 -48.53 -1.57
C VAL A 48 -14.59 -49.23 -0.22
N PRO A 49 -15.21 -50.42 -0.09
CA PRO A 49 -15.32 -51.11 1.18
C PRO A 49 -13.98 -51.77 1.53
N SER A 50 -13.03 -50.95 1.94
CA SER A 50 -11.83 -51.28 2.72
C SER A 50 -12.21 -51.76 4.13
N GLY A 51 -13.27 -52.57 4.25
CA GLY A 51 -13.78 -53.22 5.47
C GLY A 51 -12.83 -54.27 6.04
N ILE A 52 -11.55 -53.91 6.10
CA ILE A 52 -10.42 -54.70 6.50
C ILE A 52 -10.39 -54.69 8.03
N LYS A 53 -11.17 -55.58 8.65
CA LYS A 53 -10.98 -55.94 10.07
C LYS A 53 -9.64 -56.66 10.27
N ARG A 54 -8.55 -55.89 10.22
CA ARG A 54 -7.14 -56.30 10.39
C ARG A 54 -6.90 -56.61 11.87
N ASN A 55 -7.41 -57.76 12.30
CA ASN A 55 -7.40 -58.23 13.69
C ASN A 55 -5.97 -58.54 14.17
N GLN A 56 -5.22 -57.50 14.55
CA GLN A 56 -3.81 -57.56 14.99
C GLN A 56 -3.44 -56.61 16.14
N GLY A 57 -4.36 -56.26 17.05
CA GLY A 57 -3.93 -55.83 18.39
C GLY A 57 -4.83 -54.86 19.17
N ARG A 58 -5.49 -55.43 20.19
CA ARG A 58 -6.02 -54.79 21.40
C ARG A 58 -7.16 -53.77 21.29
N ASN A 59 -7.27 -53.03 20.19
CA ASN A 59 -8.45 -52.23 19.84
C ASN A 59 -8.98 -52.75 18.49
N ASP A 60 -10.29 -52.78 18.30
CA ASP A 60 -10.89 -52.94 16.97
C ASP A 60 -11.02 -51.54 16.32
N TRP A 61 -10.75 -51.45 15.01
CA TRP A 61 -10.79 -50.19 14.23
C TRP A 61 -11.77 -50.39 13.06
N TYR A 62 -12.41 -49.31 12.62
CA TYR A 62 -13.14 -49.24 11.35
C TYR A 62 -12.55 -48.10 10.52
N GLU A 63 -12.33 -48.37 9.24
CA GLU A 63 -11.65 -47.50 8.28
C GLU A 63 -12.39 -47.63 6.95
N ALA A 64 -12.88 -46.51 6.44
CA ALA A 64 -13.60 -46.42 5.17
C ALA A 64 -13.04 -45.25 4.36
N HIS A 65 -12.96 -45.44 3.05
CA HIS A 65 -12.51 -44.43 2.10
C HIS A 65 -13.64 -44.17 1.09
N LEU A 66 -13.97 -42.90 0.90
CA LEU A 66 -14.59 -42.44 -0.33
C LEU A 66 -13.47 -42.15 -1.32
N VAL A 67 -13.60 -42.72 -2.51
CA VAL A 67 -12.76 -42.41 -3.66
C VAL A 67 -13.61 -41.84 -4.78
N ASP A 68 -12.98 -41.08 -5.66
CA ASP A 68 -13.57 -40.65 -6.92
C ASP A 68 -13.68 -41.83 -7.92
N GLU A 69 -13.93 -41.55 -9.20
CA GLU A 69 -14.01 -42.60 -10.22
C GLU A 69 -12.64 -43.10 -10.74
N ASN A 70 -11.55 -42.36 -10.46
CA ASN A 70 -10.17 -42.78 -10.78
C ASN A 70 -9.59 -43.72 -9.71
N GLY A 71 -9.90 -43.46 -8.43
CA GLY A 71 -9.53 -44.28 -7.28
C GLY A 71 -8.82 -43.54 -6.14
N ASP A 72 -8.80 -42.21 -6.17
CA ASP A 72 -8.04 -41.36 -5.25
C ASP A 72 -8.88 -40.84 -4.07
N GLY A 73 -8.23 -40.66 -2.93
CA GLY A 73 -8.82 -40.81 -1.59
C GLY A 73 -9.47 -39.57 -0.98
N VAL A 74 -10.49 -39.00 -1.60
CA VAL A 74 -11.07 -37.70 -1.21
C VAL A 74 -11.49 -37.62 0.28
N ILE A 75 -12.11 -38.65 0.87
CA ILE A 75 -12.46 -38.62 2.32
C ILE A 75 -12.12 -39.94 3.01
N ARG A 76 -11.38 -39.85 4.13
CA ARG A 76 -11.13 -40.99 5.04
C ARG A 76 -11.94 -40.86 6.33
N TYR A 77 -12.68 -41.91 6.69
CA TYR A 77 -13.30 -42.04 8.02
C TYR A 77 -12.57 -43.08 8.88
N ILE A 78 -12.21 -42.72 10.13
CA ILE A 78 -11.59 -43.62 11.12
C ILE A 78 -12.38 -43.63 12.43
N GLU A 79 -12.89 -44.81 12.83
CA GLU A 79 -13.52 -45.00 14.16
C GLU A 79 -12.47 -45.47 15.20
N LEU A 80 -12.39 -44.75 16.33
CA LEU A 80 -11.42 -44.98 17.41
C LEU A 80 -12.11 -45.44 18.71
N GLU A 81 -11.72 -46.61 19.23
CA GLU A 81 -12.19 -47.09 20.54
C GLU A 81 -11.56 -46.27 21.69
N ALA A 82 -12.39 -45.55 22.46
CA ALA A 82 -11.96 -44.55 23.44
C ALA A 82 -11.47 -45.19 24.75
N SER A 83 -10.16 -45.39 24.88
CA SER A 83 -9.50 -46.15 25.95
C SER A 83 -9.30 -45.38 27.29
N GLY A 84 -10.32 -44.64 27.74
CA GLY A 84 -10.35 -44.02 29.07
C GLY A 84 -9.70 -42.62 29.16
N ASP A 85 -9.03 -42.34 30.29
CA ASP A 85 -8.66 -40.99 30.77
C ASP A 85 -7.56 -40.25 29.95
N SER A 86 -7.33 -40.59 28.68
CA SER A 86 -6.50 -39.83 27.72
C SER A 86 -6.91 -40.19 26.28
N PRO A 87 -7.16 -39.22 25.38
CA PRO A 87 -7.58 -39.50 24.01
C PRO A 87 -6.46 -40.19 23.21
N ALA A 88 -6.85 -41.01 22.22
CA ALA A 88 -5.96 -41.95 21.52
C ALA A 88 -4.97 -41.32 20.51
N PHE A 89 -4.70 -40.02 20.58
CA PHE A 89 -3.83 -39.26 19.66
C PHE A 89 -2.44 -39.91 19.45
N SER A 90 -1.83 -40.47 20.51
CA SER A 90 -0.51 -41.12 20.42
C SER A 90 -0.51 -42.47 19.69
N ASP A 91 -1.69 -43.09 19.54
CA ASP A 91 -1.89 -44.29 18.73
C ASP A 91 -2.37 -43.93 17.32
N LEU A 92 -3.13 -42.83 17.14
CA LEU A 92 -3.44 -42.23 15.83
C LEU A 92 -2.17 -41.78 15.08
N LYS A 93 -1.31 -40.94 15.68
CA LYS A 93 -0.03 -40.51 15.05
C LYS A 93 0.94 -41.68 14.81
N ARG A 94 0.70 -42.86 15.43
CA ARG A 94 1.40 -44.12 15.14
C ARG A 94 0.70 -44.98 14.07
N HIS A 95 -0.61 -44.84 13.89
CA HIS A 95 -1.36 -45.47 12.82
C HIS A 95 -0.99 -44.82 11.48
N LEU A 96 -1.08 -43.49 11.40
CA LEU A 96 -0.72 -42.68 10.23
C LEU A 96 0.73 -42.97 9.78
N LYS A 97 1.73 -42.80 10.67
CA LYS A 97 3.15 -43.16 10.43
C LYS A 97 3.43 -44.67 10.21
N ARG A 98 2.42 -45.54 10.12
CA ARG A 98 2.56 -46.96 9.75
C ARG A 98 1.79 -47.37 8.51
N HIS A 99 0.74 -46.64 8.16
CA HIS A 99 -0.19 -47.02 7.12
C HIS A 99 -0.16 -46.11 5.89
N GLY A 100 0.48 -44.93 5.98
CA GLY A 100 1.13 -44.23 4.86
C GLY A 100 0.37 -44.29 3.53
N SER A 101 -0.68 -43.48 3.43
CA SER A 101 -1.48 -43.26 2.21
C SER A 101 -0.91 -42.10 1.39
N PRO A 102 -1.40 -41.89 0.15
CA PRO A 102 -1.02 -40.72 -0.65
C PRO A 102 -1.44 -39.41 0.03
N ILE A 103 -0.85 -38.31 -0.42
CA ILE A 103 -0.97 -36.97 0.17
C ILE A 103 -2.29 -36.28 -0.26
N ASN A 104 -2.93 -36.76 -1.32
CA ASN A 104 -4.15 -36.21 -1.91
C ASN A 104 -5.43 -36.77 -1.21
N GLU A 105 -5.59 -36.52 0.09
CA GLU A 105 -6.84 -36.81 0.84
C GLU A 105 -7.43 -35.51 1.41
N LEU A 106 -8.62 -35.08 0.95
CA LEU A 106 -9.18 -33.75 1.22
C LEU A 106 -9.40 -33.49 2.72
N PHE A 107 -9.88 -34.49 3.47
CA PHE A 107 -9.86 -34.49 4.94
C PHE A 107 -10.02 -35.88 5.57
N THR A 108 -9.51 -36.04 6.80
CA THR A 108 -9.80 -37.22 7.65
C THR A 108 -10.83 -36.88 8.72
N VAL A 109 -11.93 -37.65 8.79
CA VAL A 109 -12.93 -37.60 9.86
C VAL A 109 -12.67 -38.67 10.90
N ILE A 110 -12.58 -38.28 12.17
CA ILE A 110 -12.38 -39.18 13.31
C ILE A 110 -13.52 -39.09 14.31
N ALA A 111 -14.05 -40.26 14.67
CA ALA A 111 -15.11 -40.41 15.66
C ALA A 111 -14.68 -41.38 16.77
N TYR A 112 -15.03 -41.05 18.01
CA TYR A 112 -14.68 -41.83 19.19
C TYR A 112 -15.85 -42.68 19.68
N ARG A 113 -15.59 -43.96 19.98
CA ARG A 113 -16.60 -44.89 20.53
C ARG A 113 -16.34 -45.23 21.99
N LYS A 114 -17.36 -45.04 22.83
CA LYS A 114 -17.36 -45.44 24.26
C LYS A 114 -17.58 -46.95 24.38
N SER A 115 -16.63 -47.68 24.98
CA SER A 115 -16.69 -49.13 25.12
C SER A 115 -17.55 -49.58 26.32
N ASP A 116 -18.59 -50.39 26.08
CA ASP A 116 -19.14 -51.33 27.07
C ASP A 116 -19.85 -52.51 26.36
N GLU A 117 -19.13 -53.64 26.26
CA GLU A 117 -19.49 -54.97 25.72
C GLU A 117 -20.84 -55.15 24.97
N GLY A 118 -20.92 -54.71 23.69
CA GLY A 118 -22.06 -55.02 22.82
C GLY A 118 -21.79 -54.84 21.31
N PRO A 119 -22.52 -55.58 20.42
CA PRO A 119 -22.54 -55.28 18.98
C PRO A 119 -23.19 -53.91 18.72
N LEU A 120 -22.78 -53.26 17.63
CA LEU A 120 -23.14 -51.89 17.21
C LEU A 120 -24.64 -51.54 17.41
N THR A 121 -24.94 -50.84 18.51
CA THR A 121 -26.20 -50.12 18.81
C THR A 121 -25.95 -49.04 19.89
N SER A 122 -24.83 -48.31 19.81
CA SER A 122 -24.43 -47.35 20.86
C SER A 122 -23.76 -46.15 20.20
N PRO A 123 -24.14 -44.91 20.55
CA PRO A 123 -23.78 -43.74 19.76
C PRO A 123 -22.27 -43.49 19.75
N LEU A 124 -21.81 -42.93 18.64
CA LEU A 124 -20.56 -42.20 18.52
C LEU A 124 -20.56 -41.03 19.51
N ASN A 125 -19.39 -40.52 19.89
CA ASN A 125 -19.30 -39.38 20.81
C ASN A 125 -20.05 -38.16 20.24
N ASP A 126 -20.50 -37.25 21.13
CA ASP A 126 -21.31 -36.06 20.77
C ASP A 126 -20.57 -35.05 19.85
N ASP A 127 -19.30 -35.33 19.56
CA ASP A 127 -18.30 -34.51 18.88
C ASP A 127 -17.71 -35.28 17.67
N LEU A 128 -17.59 -34.61 16.52
CA LEU A 128 -16.87 -35.07 15.31
C LEU A 128 -15.57 -34.28 15.16
N THR A 129 -14.42 -34.96 15.07
CA THR A 129 -13.12 -34.30 14.88
C THR A 129 -12.67 -34.41 13.42
N PHE A 130 -12.31 -33.28 12.83
CA PHE A 130 -11.73 -33.18 11.49
C PHE A 130 -10.23 -32.91 11.62
N LEU A 131 -9.42 -33.48 10.72
CA LEU A 131 -7.96 -33.44 10.76
C LEU A 131 -7.36 -33.20 9.37
N HIS A 132 -6.48 -32.20 9.29
CA HIS A 132 -5.59 -31.91 8.17
C HIS A 132 -4.14 -32.26 8.55
N ILE A 133 -3.28 -32.52 7.56
CA ILE A 133 -1.89 -32.99 7.78
C ILE A 133 -0.96 -32.37 6.73
N GLU A 134 -0.16 -31.39 7.14
CA GLU A 134 0.91 -30.84 6.30
C GLU A 134 2.21 -31.68 6.40
N GLU A 135 2.94 -31.80 5.29
CA GLU A 135 4.25 -32.46 5.24
C GLU A 135 5.37 -31.41 5.05
N GLN A 136 6.19 -31.20 6.09
CA GLN A 136 7.32 -30.25 6.04
C GLN A 136 8.66 -30.95 5.82
N PHE A 137 9.43 -30.42 4.86
CA PHE A 137 10.79 -30.86 4.52
C PHE A 137 11.86 -29.97 5.17
N SER A 138 12.56 -30.51 6.18
CA SER A 138 13.73 -29.85 6.79
C SER A 138 14.98 -30.05 5.93
N SER A 139 15.66 -28.95 5.58
CA SER A 139 16.58 -28.88 4.43
C SER A 139 18.03 -29.37 4.64
N GLU A 140 18.38 -29.95 5.79
CA GLU A 140 19.76 -30.48 6.04
C GLU A 140 19.86 -31.98 6.40
N ASP A 141 18.79 -32.67 6.78
CA ASP A 141 18.80 -34.13 7.01
C ASP A 141 17.36 -34.69 6.85
N VAL A 142 17.20 -35.86 6.22
CA VAL A 142 15.88 -36.36 5.77
C VAL A 142 15.06 -36.97 6.91
N GLU A 143 14.55 -36.12 7.81
CA GLU A 143 13.41 -36.42 8.68
C GLU A 143 12.19 -35.60 8.27
N VAL A 144 11.20 -36.28 7.68
CA VAL A 144 9.89 -35.70 7.38
C VAL A 144 9.11 -35.45 8.67
N THR A 145 8.80 -34.17 8.90
CA THR A 145 7.94 -33.67 9.98
C THR A 145 6.52 -33.46 9.47
N PHE A 146 5.55 -33.91 10.27
CA PHE A 146 4.12 -33.73 9.98
C PHE A 146 3.49 -32.94 11.10
N ASP A 147 2.98 -31.77 10.76
CA ASP A 147 2.06 -31.00 11.60
C ASP A 147 0.62 -31.40 11.29
N LEU A 148 -0.29 -31.06 12.20
CA LEU A 148 -1.53 -31.83 12.43
C LEU A 148 -2.60 -30.93 13.03
N ASN A 149 -3.23 -30.17 12.14
CA ASN A 149 -4.25 -29.19 12.46
C ASN A 149 -5.63 -29.85 12.57
N TYR A 150 -6.44 -29.47 13.57
CA TYR A 150 -7.72 -30.14 13.85
C TYR A 150 -8.76 -29.24 14.52
N PHE A 151 -10.02 -29.41 14.13
CA PHE A 151 -11.18 -28.79 14.77
C PHE A 151 -12.23 -29.84 15.14
N THR A 152 -13.31 -29.44 15.84
CA THR A 152 -14.32 -30.40 16.34
C THR A 152 -15.73 -29.80 16.41
N VAL A 153 -16.70 -30.51 15.84
CA VAL A 153 -18.10 -30.07 15.64
C VAL A 153 -19.05 -30.89 16.51
N LYS A 154 -19.98 -30.22 17.21
CA LYS A 154 -20.97 -30.83 18.11
C LYS A 154 -22.25 -31.22 17.36
N ARG A 155 -22.71 -32.45 17.59
CA ARG A 155 -23.84 -33.07 16.85
C ARG A 155 -25.24 -32.55 17.18
N PHE A 156 -25.41 -31.76 18.25
CA PHE A 156 -26.74 -31.35 18.74
C PHE A 156 -26.82 -29.83 18.98
N GLY A 157 -27.68 -29.14 18.23
CA GLY A 157 -28.07 -27.76 18.55
C GLY A 157 -28.35 -26.79 17.39
N VAL A 158 -28.11 -27.18 16.13
CA VAL A 158 -28.24 -26.29 14.97
C VAL A 158 -29.72 -26.00 14.63
N GLU A 159 -30.11 -24.73 14.57
CA GLU A 159 -31.37 -24.29 13.91
C GLU A 159 -31.06 -23.78 12.49
N PRO A 160 -31.88 -24.09 11.47
CA PRO A 160 -31.55 -23.77 10.07
C PRO A 160 -31.99 -22.36 9.64
N ALA A 161 -31.04 -21.51 9.23
CA ALA A 161 -31.30 -20.24 8.57
C ALA A 161 -30.11 -19.76 7.71
N TYR A 162 -30.32 -19.72 6.39
CA TYR A 162 -29.37 -19.23 5.36
C TYR A 162 -28.07 -20.03 5.22
N LEU A 163 -27.38 -19.83 4.09
CA LEU A 163 -26.19 -20.61 3.67
C LEU A 163 -24.90 -19.80 3.74
N ASP A 164 -25.02 -18.51 4.06
CA ASP A 164 -23.95 -17.49 4.01
C ASP A 164 -23.20 -17.36 5.35
N TYR A 165 -23.19 -18.42 6.17
CA TYR A 165 -22.64 -18.42 7.54
C TYR A 165 -21.92 -19.73 7.88
N LEU A 166 -20.64 -19.82 7.53
CA LEU A 166 -19.69 -20.74 8.18
C LEU A 166 -19.28 -20.23 9.59
N ASP A 167 -19.30 -18.90 9.80
CA ASP A 167 -18.84 -18.20 11.01
C ASP A 167 -19.39 -18.73 12.34
N ASP A 168 -20.66 -19.13 12.41
CA ASP A 168 -21.30 -19.44 13.71
C ASP A 168 -21.11 -20.89 14.18
N LEU A 169 -20.15 -21.61 13.59
CA LEU A 169 -19.67 -22.89 14.13
C LEU A 169 -19.07 -22.69 15.54
N SER A 170 -19.74 -23.25 16.56
CA SER A 170 -19.31 -23.14 17.96
C SER A 170 -18.35 -24.26 18.35
N VAL A 171 -17.12 -24.17 17.86
CA VAL A 171 -15.99 -25.05 18.25
C VAL A 171 -15.60 -24.79 19.71
N ASP A 172 -15.38 -25.87 20.47
CA ASP A 172 -15.01 -25.83 21.91
C ASP A 172 -13.51 -26.10 22.09
N SER A 173 -12.70 -25.32 21.38
CA SER A 173 -11.25 -25.28 21.52
C SER A 173 -10.83 -24.21 22.53
N GLY A 174 -9.64 -24.35 23.12
CA GLY A 174 -9.15 -23.44 24.17
C GLY A 174 -8.58 -22.11 23.68
N GLN A 175 -8.90 -21.70 22.45
CA GLN A 175 -8.38 -20.51 21.76
C GLN A 175 -9.55 -19.68 21.19
N GLY A 176 -9.30 -18.41 20.88
CA GLY A 176 -10.36 -17.46 20.52
C GLY A 176 -11.01 -17.77 19.17
N ARG A 177 -12.33 -17.57 19.08
CA ARG A 177 -13.12 -17.74 17.85
C ARG A 177 -12.57 -16.99 16.63
N THR A 178 -11.88 -15.87 16.86
CA THR A 178 -11.39 -14.96 15.80
C THR A 178 -10.14 -15.44 15.07
N SER A 179 -9.28 -16.32 15.61
CA SER A 179 -8.20 -16.87 14.78
C SER A 179 -8.76 -17.87 13.77
N LEU A 180 -9.65 -18.75 14.25
CA LEU A 180 -10.17 -19.88 13.47
C LEU A 180 -11.10 -19.50 12.31
N GLY A 181 -11.42 -18.21 12.15
CA GLY A 181 -12.04 -17.67 10.94
C GLY A 181 -10.97 -17.52 9.85
N GLY A 182 -9.98 -16.65 10.09
CA GLY A 182 -8.83 -16.47 9.20
C GLY A 182 -8.06 -17.78 8.93
N ASP A 183 -7.79 -18.58 9.97
CA ASP A 183 -7.13 -19.90 9.85
C ASP A 183 -7.90 -20.89 8.92
N VAL A 184 -9.17 -20.59 8.58
CA VAL A 184 -10.02 -21.39 7.67
C VAL A 184 -10.22 -20.66 6.32
N GLU A 185 -10.43 -19.35 6.31
CA GLU A 185 -10.48 -18.56 5.08
C GLU A 185 -9.16 -18.66 4.29
N ASP A 186 -8.01 -18.54 4.95
CA ASP A 186 -6.69 -18.67 4.30
C ASP A 186 -6.51 -20.05 3.66
N VAL A 187 -6.88 -21.13 4.36
CA VAL A 187 -6.76 -22.54 3.90
C VAL A 187 -7.70 -22.88 2.74
N PHE A 188 -8.82 -22.17 2.59
CA PHE A 188 -9.72 -22.28 1.44
C PHE A 188 -9.58 -21.11 0.45
N SER A 189 -8.57 -20.24 0.63
CA SER A 189 -8.44 -19.03 -0.17
C SER A 189 -7.94 -19.35 -1.58
N ILE A 190 -8.55 -18.68 -2.56
CA ILE A 190 -8.03 -18.63 -3.94
C ILE A 190 -6.57 -18.14 -3.95
N ARG A 191 -6.13 -17.36 -2.94
CA ARG A 191 -4.77 -16.83 -2.78
C ARG A 191 -3.68 -17.90 -2.78
N GLU A 192 -3.88 -19.08 -2.19
CA GLU A 192 -2.81 -20.10 -2.15
C GLU A 192 -2.57 -20.77 -3.51
N VAL A 193 -3.63 -21.24 -4.17
CA VAL A 193 -3.58 -21.79 -5.54
C VAL A 193 -3.07 -20.73 -6.52
N THR A 194 -3.50 -19.48 -6.34
CA THR A 194 -3.04 -18.32 -7.12
C THR A 194 -1.55 -18.05 -6.90
N ARG A 195 -1.03 -18.19 -5.67
CA ARG A 195 0.40 -17.95 -5.36
C ARG A 195 1.33 -19.01 -5.98
N SER A 196 0.93 -20.27 -6.02
CA SER A 196 1.74 -21.31 -6.70
C SER A 196 1.69 -21.18 -8.22
N PHE A 197 0.50 -20.98 -8.80
CA PHE A 197 0.34 -20.61 -10.22
C PHE A 197 1.30 -19.49 -10.61
N TYR A 198 1.31 -18.42 -9.82
CA TYR A 198 2.10 -17.23 -10.04
C TYR A 198 3.60 -17.50 -10.04
N GLN A 199 4.12 -18.22 -9.04
CA GLN A 199 5.54 -18.54 -9.00
C GLN A 199 5.95 -19.40 -10.21
N ASP A 200 5.22 -20.48 -10.50
CA ASP A 200 5.52 -21.40 -11.59
C ASP A 200 5.50 -20.69 -12.96
N PHE A 201 4.47 -19.87 -13.23
CA PHE A 201 4.37 -19.14 -14.50
C PHE A 201 5.49 -18.11 -14.66
N GLY A 202 5.87 -17.45 -13.57
CA GLY A 202 6.96 -16.49 -13.54
C GLY A 202 8.34 -17.14 -13.81
N GLU A 203 8.52 -18.44 -13.56
CA GLU A 203 9.74 -19.17 -13.95
C GLU A 203 9.67 -19.57 -15.44
N ILE A 204 8.57 -20.19 -15.89
CA ILE A 204 8.34 -20.59 -17.29
C ILE A 204 8.48 -19.41 -18.27
N PHE A 205 7.92 -18.23 -17.94
CA PHE A 205 8.01 -17.05 -18.80
C PHE A 205 9.45 -16.56 -19.04
N ARG A 206 10.36 -16.77 -18.08
CA ARG A 206 11.76 -16.30 -18.16
C ARG A 206 12.75 -17.37 -18.63
N GLU A 207 12.51 -18.64 -18.33
CA GLU A 207 13.44 -19.73 -18.71
C GLU A 207 13.02 -20.52 -19.96
N ASP A 208 11.72 -20.68 -20.24
CA ASP A 208 11.24 -21.41 -21.42
C ASP A 208 10.77 -20.46 -22.55
N LEU A 209 9.88 -19.50 -22.25
CA LEU A 209 9.19 -18.71 -23.30
C LEU A 209 10.07 -17.65 -23.99
N GLN A 210 11.05 -17.06 -23.29
CA GLN A 210 11.98 -16.09 -23.87
C GLN A 210 13.07 -16.76 -24.72
N ASP A 211 13.54 -17.95 -24.33
CA ASP A 211 14.57 -18.72 -25.08
C ASP A 211 14.01 -19.34 -26.39
N ALA A 212 12.69 -19.34 -26.58
CA ALA A 212 11.97 -19.90 -27.72
C ALA A 212 11.64 -18.89 -28.85
N ILE A 213 12.08 -17.62 -28.75
CA ILE A 213 11.79 -16.57 -29.74
C ILE A 213 13.11 -16.12 -30.42
N HIS A 214 13.12 -16.10 -31.76
CA HIS A 214 14.32 -15.86 -32.57
C HIS A 214 14.15 -14.73 -33.59
N ASP A 215 15.29 -14.17 -34.02
CA ASP A 215 15.46 -13.14 -35.07
C ASP A 215 14.65 -11.82 -34.92
N LEU A 216 14.01 -11.58 -33.77
CA LEU A 216 13.43 -10.30 -33.32
C LEU A 216 14.45 -9.13 -33.40
N GLU A 217 14.00 -7.94 -33.84
CA GLU A 217 14.85 -6.74 -33.91
C GLU A 217 15.17 -6.17 -32.52
N ASP A 218 16.44 -5.79 -32.31
CA ASP A 218 17.05 -5.33 -31.05
C ASP A 218 16.52 -6.06 -29.77
N PRO A 219 16.78 -7.38 -29.65
CA PRO A 219 16.15 -8.24 -28.64
C PRO A 219 16.69 -8.01 -27.21
N GLU A 220 17.82 -7.32 -27.04
CA GLU A 220 18.28 -6.86 -25.71
C GLU A 220 17.32 -5.82 -25.10
N GLU A 221 16.49 -5.16 -25.91
CA GLU A 221 15.49 -4.18 -25.48
C GLU A 221 14.04 -4.69 -25.67
N ASN A 222 13.75 -5.37 -26.80
CA ASN A 222 12.37 -5.72 -27.17
C ASN A 222 11.85 -7.09 -26.67
N LEU A 223 12.72 -8.05 -26.29
CA LEU A 223 12.30 -9.44 -26.09
C LEU A 223 11.21 -9.61 -25.03
N ASN A 224 11.39 -9.06 -23.81
CA ASN A 224 10.41 -9.20 -22.73
C ASN A 224 9.03 -8.64 -23.14
N ALA A 225 8.99 -7.44 -23.72
CA ALA A 225 7.75 -6.81 -24.19
C ALA A 225 7.05 -7.61 -25.31
N TYR A 226 7.82 -8.23 -26.21
CA TYR A 226 7.28 -9.08 -27.26
C TYR A 226 6.74 -10.41 -26.69
N THR A 227 7.47 -11.09 -25.80
CA THR A 227 6.98 -12.30 -25.11
C THR A 227 5.69 -12.02 -24.35
N ARG A 228 5.59 -10.88 -23.64
CA ARG A 228 4.32 -10.44 -23.00
C ARG A 228 3.19 -10.26 -24.02
N THR A 229 3.49 -9.68 -25.18
CA THR A 229 2.48 -9.45 -26.25
C THR A 229 1.93 -10.77 -26.80
N VAL A 230 2.79 -11.75 -27.08
CA VAL A 230 2.36 -13.08 -27.55
C VAL A 230 1.55 -13.82 -26.49
N VAL A 231 1.98 -13.81 -25.22
CA VAL A 231 1.22 -14.42 -24.11
C VAL A 231 -0.14 -13.75 -23.92
N ASN A 232 -0.22 -12.41 -23.97
CA ASN A 232 -1.48 -11.68 -23.89
C ASN A 232 -2.43 -12.03 -25.05
N ARG A 233 -1.92 -12.20 -26.28
CA ARG A 233 -2.71 -12.67 -27.42
C ARG A 233 -3.28 -14.08 -27.19
N VAL A 234 -2.48 -15.03 -26.68
CA VAL A 234 -2.96 -16.38 -26.35
C VAL A 234 -4.01 -16.36 -25.23
N LEU A 235 -3.76 -15.65 -24.13
CA LEU A 235 -4.72 -15.50 -23.03
C LEU A 235 -6.05 -14.85 -23.48
N PHE A 236 -6.01 -13.95 -24.47
CA PHE A 236 -7.21 -13.37 -25.06
C PHE A 236 -8.05 -14.39 -25.84
N LEU A 237 -7.39 -15.29 -26.60
CA LEU A 237 -8.10 -16.37 -27.31
C LEU A 237 -8.85 -17.28 -26.33
N LEU A 238 -8.18 -17.68 -25.24
CA LEU A 238 -8.77 -18.50 -24.17
C LEU A 238 -9.97 -17.80 -23.48
N PHE A 239 -9.98 -16.47 -23.43
CA PHE A 239 -11.10 -15.69 -22.88
C PHE A 239 -12.31 -15.58 -23.84
N ILE A 240 -12.08 -15.51 -25.16
CA ILE A 240 -13.16 -15.38 -26.16
C ILE A 240 -13.71 -16.72 -26.66
N GLU A 241 -12.97 -17.82 -26.52
CA GLU A 241 -13.48 -19.15 -26.87
C GLU A 241 -14.60 -19.61 -25.93
N GLU A 242 -14.57 -19.26 -24.63
CA GLU A 242 -15.68 -19.54 -23.72
C GLU A 242 -17.04 -18.95 -24.17
N LYS A 243 -17.01 -17.88 -24.99
CA LYS A 243 -18.20 -17.28 -25.62
C LYS A 243 -18.69 -18.07 -26.85
N GLY A 244 -17.91 -19.05 -27.33
CA GLY A 244 -18.12 -19.79 -28.56
C GLY A 244 -17.80 -19.00 -29.82
N TRP A 245 -17.04 -17.91 -29.74
CA TRP A 245 -16.82 -17.01 -30.87
C TRP A 245 -15.82 -17.54 -31.92
N LEU A 246 -15.01 -18.56 -31.60
CA LEU A 246 -14.05 -19.18 -32.53
C LEU A 246 -14.64 -20.48 -33.12
N ASP A 247 -15.10 -20.46 -34.37
CA ASP A 247 -15.77 -21.57 -35.10
C ASP A 247 -16.95 -22.24 -34.38
N GLY A 248 -17.54 -21.60 -33.36
CA GLY A 248 -18.57 -22.19 -32.50
C GLY A 248 -18.05 -23.22 -31.48
N ASP A 249 -16.73 -23.30 -31.30
CA ASP A 249 -16.05 -24.17 -30.34
C ASP A 249 -15.71 -23.38 -29.06
N VAL A 250 -15.70 -24.08 -27.92
CA VAL A 250 -15.41 -23.52 -26.58
C VAL A 250 -14.07 -23.97 -26.01
N ASP A 251 -13.45 -24.98 -26.62
CA ASP A 251 -12.11 -25.46 -26.31
C ASP A 251 -11.19 -25.27 -27.56
N TYR A 252 -11.45 -24.22 -28.36
CA TYR A 252 -10.93 -24.02 -29.72
C TYR A 252 -9.40 -24.03 -29.80
N VAL A 253 -8.72 -23.29 -28.91
CA VAL A 253 -7.25 -23.15 -28.89
C VAL A 253 -6.60 -24.48 -28.57
N GLU A 254 -7.13 -25.23 -27.60
CA GLU A 254 -6.65 -26.57 -27.26
C GLU A 254 -6.89 -27.56 -28.41
N ASN A 255 -8.10 -27.60 -28.96
CA ASN A 255 -8.48 -28.49 -30.07
C ASN A 255 -7.66 -28.22 -31.34
N LYS A 256 -7.39 -26.94 -31.65
CA LYS A 256 -6.62 -26.54 -32.84
C LYS A 256 -5.12 -26.72 -32.67
N TYR A 257 -4.60 -26.46 -31.47
CA TYR A 257 -3.22 -26.79 -31.12
C TYR A 257 -2.98 -28.30 -31.32
N GLU A 258 -3.87 -29.18 -30.84
CA GLU A 258 -3.77 -30.62 -31.05
C GLU A 258 -3.86 -31.03 -32.53
N GLU A 259 -4.81 -30.47 -33.29
CA GLU A 259 -4.97 -30.76 -34.71
C GLU A 259 -3.69 -30.45 -35.52
N VAL A 260 -2.98 -29.38 -35.16
CA VAL A 260 -1.73 -28.98 -35.85
C VAL A 260 -0.51 -29.72 -35.30
N ALA A 261 -0.39 -29.93 -33.99
CA ALA A 261 0.75 -30.62 -33.37
C ALA A 261 0.84 -32.12 -33.74
N GLU A 262 -0.28 -32.79 -34.07
CA GLU A 262 -0.21 -34.16 -34.64
C GLU A 262 0.35 -34.18 -36.08
N GLU A 263 0.18 -33.11 -36.88
CA GLU A 263 0.59 -33.08 -38.29
C GLU A 263 2.07 -32.68 -38.49
N ASN A 264 2.92 -33.72 -38.58
CA ASN A 264 4.40 -33.67 -38.73
C ASN A 264 4.96 -32.90 -39.97
N ASP A 265 4.11 -32.22 -40.76
CA ASP A 265 4.46 -31.41 -41.94
C ASP A 265 4.00 -29.92 -41.77
N LEU A 266 3.50 -29.50 -40.59
CA LEU A 266 3.05 -28.14 -40.23
C LEU A 266 3.88 -27.55 -39.05
N HIS A 267 3.77 -26.25 -38.79
CA HIS A 267 4.32 -25.58 -37.58
C HIS A 267 3.22 -24.83 -36.79
N VAL A 268 3.23 -24.96 -35.46
CA VAL A 268 2.17 -24.41 -34.58
C VAL A 268 2.03 -22.88 -34.67
N TYR A 269 3.13 -22.15 -34.86
CA TYR A 269 3.07 -20.70 -35.09
C TYR A 269 2.57 -20.38 -36.51
N ASP A 270 3.36 -20.71 -37.54
CA ASP A 270 3.13 -20.38 -38.95
C ASP A 270 1.79 -20.88 -39.52
N ASP A 271 1.31 -22.06 -39.11
CA ASP A 271 0.10 -22.68 -39.68
C ASP A 271 -1.18 -22.45 -38.85
N LEU A 272 -1.08 -21.91 -37.62
CA LEU A 272 -2.23 -21.63 -36.74
C LEU A 272 -2.19 -20.23 -36.13
N PHE A 273 -1.23 -19.91 -35.26
CA PHE A 273 -1.26 -18.66 -34.49
C PHE A 273 -0.93 -17.41 -35.33
N GLU A 274 0.04 -17.46 -36.25
CA GLU A 274 0.35 -16.31 -37.12
C GLU A 274 -0.86 -15.94 -38.01
N PRO A 275 -1.53 -16.88 -38.72
CA PRO A 275 -2.76 -16.56 -39.47
C PRO A 275 -3.94 -16.16 -38.57
N LEU A 276 -4.10 -16.78 -37.39
CA LEU A 276 -5.20 -16.46 -36.47
C LEU A 276 -5.08 -15.02 -35.94
N PHE A 277 -3.89 -14.60 -35.52
CA PHE A 277 -3.63 -13.24 -35.08
C PHE A 277 -3.74 -12.25 -36.26
N PHE A 278 -2.86 -12.39 -37.26
CA PHE A 278 -2.60 -11.29 -38.19
C PHE A 278 -3.47 -11.30 -39.46
N GLU A 279 -4.11 -12.43 -39.80
CA GLU A 279 -5.13 -12.46 -40.86
C GLU A 279 -6.53 -12.45 -40.24
N ALA A 280 -6.90 -13.48 -39.47
CA ALA A 280 -8.29 -13.76 -39.13
C ALA A 280 -8.94 -12.76 -38.17
N LEU A 281 -8.22 -12.34 -37.12
CA LEU A 281 -8.74 -11.38 -36.13
C LEU A 281 -8.47 -9.92 -36.51
N SER A 282 -7.59 -9.67 -37.49
CA SER A 282 -7.04 -8.34 -37.81
C SER A 282 -7.35 -7.78 -39.21
N GLU A 283 -7.73 -8.60 -40.21
CA GLU A 283 -8.19 -8.10 -41.53
C GLU A 283 -9.73 -7.97 -41.59
N GLU A 284 -10.25 -7.00 -42.35
CA GLU A 284 -11.70 -6.73 -42.46
C GLU A 284 -12.48 -7.91 -43.07
N GLY A 285 -13.19 -8.67 -42.23
CA GLY A 285 -14.21 -9.63 -42.65
C GLY A 285 -14.27 -10.89 -41.79
N THR A 286 -15.13 -11.84 -42.17
CA THR A 286 -15.09 -13.20 -41.61
C THR A 286 -14.05 -14.01 -42.37
N THR A 287 -13.07 -14.57 -41.68
CA THR A 287 -12.17 -15.55 -42.28
C THR A 287 -12.85 -16.91 -42.30
N GLU A 288 -13.20 -17.40 -43.50
CA GLU A 288 -13.63 -18.78 -43.76
C GLU A 288 -12.43 -19.61 -44.25
N SER A 289 -11.84 -20.41 -43.37
CA SER A 289 -10.66 -21.25 -43.66
C SER A 289 -10.98 -22.74 -43.49
N ASP A 290 -10.49 -23.58 -44.41
CA ASP A 290 -10.53 -25.05 -44.26
C ASP A 290 -9.76 -25.54 -43.00
N ARG A 291 -8.97 -24.67 -42.34
CA ARG A 291 -8.16 -24.97 -41.14
C ARG A 291 -8.62 -24.21 -39.90
N LEU A 292 -8.80 -22.88 -39.97
CA LEU A 292 -9.24 -22.05 -38.84
C LEU A 292 -10.76 -22.10 -38.60
N GLY A 293 -11.56 -22.60 -39.54
CA GLY A 293 -13.03 -22.54 -39.44
C GLY A 293 -13.58 -21.18 -39.85
N GLN A 294 -14.67 -20.74 -39.21
CA GLN A 294 -15.26 -19.40 -39.33
C GLN A 294 -14.83 -18.55 -38.12
N ILE A 295 -14.02 -17.50 -38.36
CA ILE A 295 -13.47 -16.63 -37.31
C ILE A 295 -13.94 -15.17 -37.52
N PRO A 296 -14.46 -14.50 -36.48
CA PRO A 296 -14.84 -13.08 -36.52
C PRO A 296 -13.63 -12.15 -36.57
N PHE A 297 -13.87 -10.89 -36.92
CA PHE A 297 -12.87 -9.82 -36.89
C PHE A 297 -13.02 -9.04 -35.58
N LEU A 298 -11.92 -8.80 -34.88
CA LEU A 298 -11.93 -8.10 -33.58
C LEU A 298 -11.18 -6.76 -33.62
N ASN A 299 -10.91 -6.22 -34.81
CA ASN A 299 -10.02 -5.10 -35.07
C ASN A 299 -8.53 -5.40 -34.81
N GLY A 300 -7.68 -4.93 -35.74
CA GLY A 300 -6.24 -4.86 -35.56
C GLY A 300 -5.88 -3.82 -34.49
N GLY A 301 -6.00 -4.22 -33.23
CA GLY A 301 -5.46 -3.53 -32.06
C GLY A 301 -4.38 -4.40 -31.42
N LEU A 302 -4.78 -5.28 -30.51
CA LEU A 302 -3.90 -6.32 -29.95
C LEU A 302 -3.29 -7.22 -31.05
N PHE A 303 -4.03 -7.44 -32.13
CA PHE A 303 -3.69 -8.35 -33.24
C PHE A 303 -3.08 -7.64 -34.47
N GLU A 304 -2.85 -6.33 -34.40
CA GLU A 304 -2.11 -5.61 -35.46
C GLU A 304 -0.64 -6.09 -35.48
N ARG A 305 -0.08 -6.27 -36.68
CA ARG A 305 1.35 -6.60 -36.86
C ARG A 305 2.17 -5.32 -36.81
N LYS A 306 3.01 -5.18 -35.77
CA LYS A 306 3.96 -4.08 -35.59
C LYS A 306 5.21 -4.33 -36.44
N ASP A 307 5.96 -3.29 -36.81
CA ASP A 307 7.16 -3.40 -37.67
C ASP A 307 8.19 -4.43 -37.17
N ILE A 308 8.35 -4.54 -35.84
CA ILE A 308 9.27 -5.51 -35.19
C ILE A 308 8.85 -6.99 -35.35
N GLU A 309 7.66 -7.26 -35.90
CA GLU A 309 7.06 -8.58 -36.08
C GLU A 309 7.11 -9.08 -37.54
N GLU A 310 7.84 -8.41 -38.45
CA GLU A 310 7.94 -8.82 -39.87
C GLU A 310 8.77 -10.11 -40.10
N ASP A 311 9.87 -10.30 -39.36
CA ASP A 311 10.90 -11.35 -39.61
C ASP A 311 11.07 -12.34 -38.40
N VAL A 312 10.12 -12.40 -37.45
CA VAL A 312 10.25 -13.18 -36.19
C VAL A 312 9.88 -14.66 -36.35
N GLU A 313 10.72 -15.57 -35.85
CA GLU A 313 10.43 -17.01 -35.73
C GLU A 313 10.16 -17.38 -34.24
N ILE A 314 9.16 -18.23 -33.96
CA ILE A 314 8.86 -18.77 -32.61
C ILE A 314 8.89 -20.30 -32.64
N ASP A 315 9.72 -20.92 -31.78
CA ASP A 315 9.82 -22.37 -31.65
C ASP A 315 8.53 -22.99 -31.07
N GLU A 316 8.19 -24.21 -31.52
CA GLU A 316 7.04 -24.99 -31.03
C GLU A 316 7.02 -25.13 -29.50
N ALA A 317 8.20 -25.21 -28.88
CA ALA A 317 8.40 -25.30 -27.43
C ALA A 317 7.70 -24.17 -26.63
N PHE A 318 7.51 -22.99 -27.23
CA PHE A 318 6.74 -21.88 -26.64
C PHE A 318 5.29 -22.30 -26.39
N PHE A 319 4.66 -22.92 -27.38
CA PHE A 319 3.26 -23.34 -27.31
C PHE A 319 3.12 -24.68 -26.59
N ASP A 320 4.09 -25.59 -26.73
CA ASP A 320 4.14 -26.83 -25.95
C ASP A 320 4.05 -26.54 -24.44
N LYS A 321 4.85 -25.59 -23.93
CA LYS A 321 4.85 -25.22 -22.51
C LYS A 321 3.57 -24.53 -22.03
N LEU A 322 2.76 -23.98 -22.93
CA LEU A 322 1.48 -23.37 -22.59
C LEU A 322 0.30 -24.34 -22.74
N LEU A 323 0.32 -25.21 -23.75
CA LEU A 323 -0.86 -25.90 -24.29
C LEU A 323 -0.69 -27.43 -24.51
N SER A 324 0.44 -28.04 -24.14
CA SER A 324 0.63 -29.50 -24.28
C SER A 324 -0.37 -30.34 -23.48
N PRO A 325 -1.01 -31.36 -24.08
CA PRO A 325 -1.86 -32.34 -23.40
C PRO A 325 -1.09 -33.58 -22.89
N GLU A 326 0.24 -33.65 -22.95
CA GLU A 326 0.98 -34.81 -22.42
C GLU A 326 0.94 -34.84 -20.87
N ASP A 327 0.67 -36.02 -20.29
CA ASP A 327 0.64 -36.22 -18.82
C ASP A 327 2.04 -36.00 -18.20
N GLY A 328 2.14 -35.16 -17.17
CA GLY A 328 3.33 -34.91 -16.37
C GLY A 328 3.76 -36.06 -15.43
N ASP A 329 4.86 -35.88 -14.71
CA ASP A 329 5.41 -36.85 -13.75
C ASP A 329 4.50 -37.06 -12.50
N ASP A 330 3.53 -36.15 -12.29
CA ASP A 330 2.49 -36.16 -11.25
C ASP A 330 1.12 -36.67 -11.76
N GLY A 331 0.82 -36.47 -13.05
CA GLY A 331 -0.41 -36.89 -13.72
C GLY A 331 -1.35 -35.76 -14.14
N GLU A 332 -0.93 -34.50 -14.01
CA GLU A 332 -1.61 -33.33 -14.60
C GLU A 332 -0.98 -32.99 -15.98
N PRO A 333 -1.64 -32.23 -16.88
CA PRO A 333 -1.05 -31.86 -18.19
C PRO A 333 0.27 -31.07 -18.09
N GLU A 334 1.23 -31.28 -18.99
CA GLU A 334 2.45 -30.46 -19.04
C GLU A 334 2.18 -29.01 -19.52
N GLY A 335 1.18 -28.81 -20.37
CA GLY A 335 0.77 -27.49 -20.85
C GLY A 335 0.26 -26.62 -19.71
N PHE A 336 1.01 -25.56 -19.38
CA PHE A 336 0.79 -24.79 -18.16
C PHE A 336 -0.63 -24.24 -18.03
N LEU A 337 -1.23 -23.72 -19.11
CA LEU A 337 -2.57 -23.12 -19.08
C LEU A 337 -3.67 -24.19 -18.98
N ARG A 338 -3.44 -25.41 -19.49
CA ARG A 338 -4.39 -26.53 -19.35
C ARG A 338 -4.57 -27.01 -17.91
N ARG A 339 -3.51 -26.93 -17.09
CA ARG A 339 -3.58 -27.26 -15.64
C ARG A 339 -4.52 -26.34 -14.86
N TYR A 340 -4.77 -25.15 -15.38
CA TYR A 340 -5.54 -24.09 -14.72
C TYR A 340 -6.66 -23.61 -15.64
N LYS A 341 -7.60 -24.53 -15.93
CA LYS A 341 -8.78 -24.31 -16.76
C LYS A 341 -9.42 -22.95 -16.44
N ILE A 342 -9.31 -22.03 -17.39
CA ILE A 342 -9.85 -20.67 -17.31
C ILE A 342 -11.39 -20.75 -17.34
N SER A 343 -12.05 -19.87 -16.58
CA SER A 343 -13.51 -19.82 -16.49
C SER A 343 -14.02 -18.39 -16.25
N LEU A 344 -14.95 -17.94 -17.10
CA LEU A 344 -15.72 -16.69 -17.00
C LEU A 344 -16.77 -16.70 -15.87
N ARG A 345 -16.90 -17.78 -15.09
CA ARG A 345 -18.00 -17.96 -14.11
C ARG A 345 -17.54 -18.37 -12.73
N GLU A 346 -18.06 -17.67 -11.72
CA GLU A 346 -17.97 -18.02 -10.29
C GLU A 346 -18.80 -19.29 -9.97
N SER A 347 -18.44 -20.48 -10.49
CA SER A 347 -19.36 -21.63 -10.43
C SER A 347 -18.82 -23.06 -10.29
N ASN A 348 -17.69 -23.32 -9.61
CA ASN A 348 -17.56 -24.45 -8.67
C ASN A 348 -16.20 -24.53 -7.93
N PRO A 349 -16.16 -24.61 -6.58
CA PRO A 349 -14.94 -24.91 -5.82
C PRO A 349 -14.46 -26.39 -5.88
N SER A 350 -14.84 -27.15 -6.91
CA SER A 350 -14.70 -28.62 -6.94
C SER A 350 -14.03 -29.20 -8.18
N GLU A 351 -13.69 -28.36 -9.16
CA GLU A 351 -12.76 -28.65 -10.26
C GLU A 351 -11.51 -27.77 -10.04
N GLN A 352 -10.40 -28.03 -10.75
CA GLN A 352 -9.26 -27.08 -10.81
C GLN A 352 -9.59 -25.90 -11.76
N GLU A 353 -10.84 -25.40 -11.70
CA GLU A 353 -11.29 -24.22 -12.42
C GLU A 353 -10.71 -22.97 -11.77
N LEU A 354 -9.81 -22.32 -12.48
CA LEU A 354 -9.30 -21.02 -12.11
C LEU A 354 -10.30 -19.97 -12.60
N VAL A 355 -11.12 -19.45 -11.69
CA VAL A 355 -12.08 -18.37 -11.99
C VAL A 355 -11.30 -17.08 -12.30
N VAL A 356 -11.26 -16.69 -13.58
CA VAL A 356 -10.50 -15.53 -14.04
C VAL A 356 -11.38 -14.28 -14.00
N ASP A 357 -11.43 -13.65 -12.82
CA ASP A 357 -11.73 -12.22 -12.72
C ASP A 357 -10.68 -11.45 -13.56
N PRO A 358 -11.03 -10.42 -14.36
CA PRO A 358 -10.08 -9.54 -15.04
C PRO A 358 -9.01 -8.85 -14.14
N GLU A 359 -9.11 -8.97 -12.82
CA GLU A 359 -8.08 -8.69 -11.83
C GLU A 359 -6.91 -9.72 -11.83
N PHE A 360 -7.17 -10.99 -12.14
CA PHE A 360 -6.15 -12.03 -12.26
C PHE A 360 -5.15 -11.74 -13.38
N ILE A 361 -5.65 -11.30 -14.54
CA ILE A 361 -4.85 -10.88 -15.70
C ILE A 361 -3.88 -9.73 -15.34
N GLY A 362 -4.33 -8.76 -14.55
CA GLY A 362 -3.47 -7.67 -14.08
C GLY A 362 -2.30 -8.17 -13.24
N ARG A 363 -2.59 -9.09 -12.30
CA ARG A 363 -1.59 -9.71 -11.43
C ARG A 363 -0.63 -10.65 -12.17
N ILE A 364 -1.09 -11.39 -13.19
CA ILE A 364 -0.20 -12.11 -14.12
C ILE A 364 0.82 -11.14 -14.73
N PHE A 365 0.35 -10.03 -15.31
CA PHE A 365 1.23 -9.15 -16.06
C PHE A 365 2.28 -8.48 -15.17
N GLU A 366 1.88 -8.08 -13.96
CA GLU A 366 2.80 -7.53 -12.95
C GLU A 366 3.91 -8.52 -12.55
N MET A 367 3.79 -9.82 -12.82
CA MET A 367 4.86 -10.82 -12.60
C MET A 367 5.87 -10.93 -13.72
N PHE A 368 5.58 -10.44 -14.92
CA PHE A 368 6.56 -10.36 -16.00
C PHE A 368 7.61 -9.25 -15.76
N MET A 369 7.46 -8.48 -14.67
CA MET A 369 8.40 -7.49 -14.16
C MET A 369 9.29 -8.09 -13.06
N GLN A 370 10.60 -7.84 -13.11
CA GLN A 370 11.58 -8.29 -12.12
C GLN A 370 11.39 -7.60 -10.74
N GLU A 371 11.95 -8.15 -9.65
CA GLU A 371 11.90 -7.49 -8.32
C GLU A 371 12.59 -6.12 -8.33
N ASP A 372 13.72 -6.01 -9.03
CA ASP A 372 14.41 -4.73 -9.25
C ASP A 372 13.53 -3.77 -10.07
N GLU A 373 12.96 -4.21 -11.21
CA GLU A 373 12.05 -3.40 -12.05
C GLU A 373 10.81 -2.91 -11.28
N ARG A 374 10.15 -3.79 -10.51
CA ARG A 374 8.98 -3.45 -9.68
C ARG A 374 9.30 -2.35 -8.66
N SER A 375 10.51 -2.36 -8.10
CA SER A 375 10.95 -1.37 -7.11
C SER A 375 11.61 -0.12 -7.71
N GLU A 376 12.03 -0.16 -8.98
CA GLU A 376 12.51 1.00 -9.76
C GLU A 376 11.41 1.69 -10.60
N VAL A 377 10.24 1.06 -10.79
CA VAL A 377 9.05 1.64 -11.45
C VAL A 377 7.95 2.00 -10.43
N GLY A 378 7.91 1.33 -9.28
CA GLY A 378 6.93 1.60 -8.22
C GLY A 378 5.51 1.11 -8.51
N ALA A 379 5.35 0.19 -9.47
CA ALA A 379 4.06 -0.37 -9.88
C ALA A 379 3.55 -1.40 -8.85
N PHE A 380 2.63 -0.97 -7.98
CA PHE A 380 1.90 -1.82 -7.04
C PHE A 380 0.41 -1.87 -7.37
N TYR A 381 -0.17 -3.07 -7.48
CA TYR A 381 -1.62 -3.22 -7.64
C TYR A 381 -2.38 -2.51 -6.51
N THR A 382 -3.41 -1.75 -6.87
CA THR A 382 -4.27 -1.08 -5.88
C THR A 382 -5.54 -1.93 -5.67
N PRO A 383 -5.80 -2.44 -4.45
CA PRO A 383 -6.89 -3.41 -4.23
C PRO A 383 -8.28 -2.91 -4.64
N LYS A 384 -9.12 -3.81 -5.17
CA LYS A 384 -10.51 -3.57 -5.60
C LYS A 384 -11.41 -2.86 -4.56
N PRO A 385 -11.24 -3.04 -3.22
CA PRO A 385 -11.96 -2.23 -2.23
C PRO A 385 -11.49 -0.75 -2.18
N ILE A 386 -10.21 -0.48 -2.40
CA ILE A 386 -9.61 0.87 -2.38
C ILE A 386 -9.95 1.63 -3.65
N THR A 387 -9.78 1.01 -4.83
CA THR A 387 -10.07 1.67 -6.11
C THR A 387 -11.55 2.05 -6.20
N ALA A 388 -12.46 1.13 -5.88
CA ALA A 388 -13.89 1.39 -5.82
C ALA A 388 -14.27 2.45 -4.77
N TYR A 389 -13.60 2.47 -3.60
CA TYR A 389 -13.80 3.53 -2.61
C TYR A 389 -13.41 4.92 -3.17
N MET A 390 -12.25 5.01 -3.81
CA MET A 390 -11.74 6.27 -4.37
C MET A 390 -12.55 6.76 -5.57
N THR A 391 -12.96 5.87 -6.49
CA THR A 391 -13.75 6.24 -7.68
C THR A 391 -15.17 6.67 -7.28
N LYS A 392 -15.85 5.91 -6.40
CA LYS A 392 -17.14 6.33 -5.83
C LYS A 392 -17.06 7.70 -5.17
N ASN A 393 -16.04 7.94 -4.31
CA ASN A 393 -15.92 9.24 -3.65
C ASN A 393 -15.64 10.37 -4.65
N ALA A 394 -14.74 10.17 -5.62
CA ALA A 394 -14.41 11.19 -6.61
C ALA A 394 -15.61 11.54 -7.52
N LEU A 395 -16.33 10.51 -8.02
CA LEU A 395 -17.52 10.69 -8.86
C LEU A 395 -18.63 11.42 -8.10
N LYS A 396 -18.86 11.09 -6.82
CA LYS A 396 -19.80 11.80 -5.94
C LYS A 396 -19.44 13.30 -5.80
N GLN A 397 -18.17 13.65 -5.63
CA GLN A 397 -17.77 15.06 -5.50
C GLN A 397 -17.84 15.85 -6.82
N HIS A 398 -17.66 15.18 -7.96
CA HIS A 398 -17.92 15.75 -9.29
C HIS A 398 -19.41 16.06 -9.49
N LEU A 399 -20.30 15.10 -9.20
CA LEU A 399 -21.75 15.31 -9.29
C LEU A 399 -22.25 16.43 -8.35
N LEU A 400 -21.71 16.52 -7.14
CA LEU A 400 -21.98 17.62 -6.18
C LEU A 400 -21.27 18.95 -6.53
N GLY A 401 -20.40 18.96 -7.54
CA GLY A 401 -19.78 20.16 -8.09
C GLY A 401 -20.58 20.76 -9.24
N GLU A 402 -21.11 19.91 -10.12
CA GLU A 402 -21.75 20.33 -11.39
C GLU A 402 -23.29 20.28 -11.39
N THR A 403 -23.95 19.67 -10.39
CA THR A 403 -25.42 19.53 -10.36
C THR A 403 -26.07 20.02 -9.06
N ASP A 404 -27.32 20.50 -9.14
CA ASP A 404 -28.16 20.94 -8.01
C ASP A 404 -28.79 19.75 -7.22
N ILE A 405 -28.12 18.59 -7.13
CA ILE A 405 -28.59 17.44 -6.31
C ILE A 405 -28.15 17.57 -4.85
N SER A 406 -28.91 16.98 -3.93
CA SER A 406 -28.53 16.94 -2.50
C SER A 406 -27.48 15.87 -2.20
N HIS A 407 -26.82 15.98 -1.04
CA HIS A 407 -25.82 14.99 -0.60
C HIS A 407 -26.43 13.58 -0.42
N GLU A 408 -27.65 13.50 0.14
CA GLU A 408 -28.43 12.25 0.23
C GLU A 408 -28.61 11.59 -1.16
N GLU A 409 -28.93 12.39 -2.18
CA GLU A 409 -29.19 11.90 -3.53
C GLU A 409 -27.92 11.42 -4.24
N ALA A 410 -26.81 12.18 -4.13
CA ALA A 410 -25.51 11.78 -4.65
C ALA A 410 -24.98 10.48 -3.98
N VAL A 411 -25.19 10.34 -2.66
CA VAL A 411 -24.78 9.14 -1.91
C VAL A 411 -25.62 7.92 -2.33
N SER A 412 -26.94 8.06 -2.49
CA SER A 412 -27.81 6.98 -2.98
C SER A 412 -27.44 6.51 -4.39
N LEU A 413 -27.13 7.45 -5.29
CA LEU A 413 -26.70 7.15 -6.65
C LEU A 413 -25.38 6.40 -6.70
N VAL A 414 -24.34 6.89 -6.01
CA VAL A 414 -22.96 6.39 -6.18
C VAL A 414 -22.59 5.30 -5.17
N SER A 415 -23.23 5.24 -4.00
CA SER A 415 -22.88 4.26 -2.95
C SER A 415 -23.78 3.03 -3.01
N ASP A 416 -25.10 3.25 -3.02
CA ASP A 416 -26.13 2.20 -3.00
C ASP A 416 -26.60 1.79 -4.42
N HIS A 417 -26.16 2.51 -5.47
CA HIS A 417 -26.56 2.34 -6.88
C HIS A 417 -28.09 2.36 -7.10
N ILE A 418 -28.77 3.32 -6.45
CA ILE A 418 -30.23 3.50 -6.53
C ILE A 418 -30.55 4.97 -6.83
N ALA A 419 -31.30 5.22 -7.91
CA ALA A 419 -31.89 6.53 -8.19
C ALA A 419 -33.02 6.86 -7.18
N PRO A 420 -32.94 7.98 -6.43
CA PRO A 420 -33.97 8.37 -5.48
C PRO A 420 -35.31 8.77 -6.10
N ASP A 421 -36.41 8.35 -5.45
CA ASP A 421 -37.80 8.82 -5.69
C ASP A 421 -37.99 10.36 -5.59
N SER A 422 -36.97 11.10 -5.14
CA SER A 422 -36.96 12.56 -4.99
C SER A 422 -36.43 13.34 -6.21
N LEU A 423 -35.59 12.71 -7.05
CA LEU A 423 -35.01 13.36 -8.21
C LEU A 423 -36.09 13.80 -9.21
N THR A 424 -35.90 14.97 -9.80
CA THR A 424 -36.76 15.49 -10.87
C THR A 424 -36.27 15.07 -12.26
N GLU A 425 -37.16 15.06 -13.25
CA GLU A 425 -36.81 14.82 -14.67
C GLU A 425 -35.65 15.74 -15.12
N ASP A 426 -35.68 17.02 -14.72
CA ASP A 426 -34.63 18.00 -15.00
C ASP A 426 -33.28 17.59 -14.35
N GLN A 427 -33.26 17.21 -13.06
CA GLN A 427 -32.04 16.77 -12.35
C GLN A 427 -31.47 15.46 -12.90
N ILE A 428 -32.31 14.54 -13.39
CA ILE A 428 -31.84 13.29 -14.01
C ILE A 428 -31.16 13.58 -15.36
N GLU A 429 -31.66 14.55 -16.13
CA GLU A 429 -30.99 15.05 -17.34
C GLU A 429 -29.66 15.73 -16.98
N ASP A 430 -29.62 16.59 -15.95
CA ASP A 430 -28.39 17.25 -15.48
C ASP A 430 -27.31 16.24 -15.02
N VAL A 431 -27.68 15.21 -14.21
CA VAL A 431 -26.74 14.16 -13.77
C VAL A 431 -26.27 13.31 -14.96
N ASN A 432 -27.16 12.89 -15.86
CA ASN A 432 -26.76 12.12 -17.05
C ASN A 432 -25.81 12.90 -17.96
N ASN A 433 -25.99 14.22 -18.08
CA ASN A 433 -25.04 15.08 -18.79
C ASN A 433 -23.69 15.14 -18.05
N ALA A 434 -23.70 15.37 -16.74
CA ALA A 434 -22.48 15.46 -15.92
C ALA A 434 -21.65 14.15 -15.87
N LEU A 435 -22.29 12.98 -16.03
CA LEU A 435 -21.61 11.69 -16.21
C LEU A 435 -20.92 11.60 -17.56
N ARG A 436 -21.64 11.83 -18.66
CA ARG A 436 -21.13 11.70 -20.04
C ARG A 436 -20.07 12.74 -20.38
N SER A 437 -20.22 13.96 -19.89
CA SER A 437 -19.25 15.04 -20.13
C SER A 437 -18.08 15.07 -19.14
N ALA A 438 -18.00 14.09 -18.22
CA ALA A 438 -16.85 14.00 -17.33
C ALA A 438 -15.59 13.63 -18.10
N THR A 439 -14.45 14.18 -17.69
CA THR A 439 -13.12 13.82 -18.17
C THR A 439 -12.27 13.35 -16.99
N VAL A 440 -11.88 12.07 -17.01
CA VAL A 440 -11.17 11.40 -15.91
C VAL A 440 -9.76 11.02 -16.38
N LEU A 441 -8.74 11.47 -15.65
CA LEU A 441 -7.35 11.15 -15.91
C LEU A 441 -6.74 10.33 -14.77
N ASP A 442 -6.02 9.26 -15.13
CA ASP A 442 -4.93 8.72 -14.31
C ASP A 442 -3.56 9.04 -14.94
N PRO A 443 -2.72 9.89 -14.32
CA PRO A 443 -1.41 10.29 -14.86
C PRO A 443 -0.26 9.33 -14.51
N ALA A 444 -0.55 8.23 -13.80
CA ALA A 444 0.37 7.13 -13.53
C ALA A 444 -0.43 5.81 -13.60
N VAL A 445 -1.06 5.57 -14.75
CA VAL A 445 -2.19 4.64 -14.90
C VAL A 445 -1.83 3.16 -14.66
N GLY A 446 -0.57 2.78 -14.86
CA GLY A 446 -0.06 1.43 -14.66
C GLY A 446 -0.96 0.36 -15.28
N SER A 447 -1.41 -0.59 -14.47
CA SER A 447 -2.32 -1.66 -14.89
C SER A 447 -3.79 -1.24 -15.12
N GLY A 448 -4.12 0.06 -15.11
CA GLY A 448 -5.46 0.57 -15.39
C GLY A 448 -6.48 0.36 -14.27
N ALA A 449 -6.05 0.06 -13.04
CA ALA A 449 -6.95 -0.32 -11.95
C ALA A 449 -8.00 0.76 -11.61
N PHE A 450 -7.65 2.05 -11.66
CA PHE A 450 -8.60 3.15 -11.47
C PHE A 450 -9.48 3.42 -12.70
N ILE A 451 -8.97 3.19 -13.91
CA ILE A 451 -9.75 3.31 -15.16
C ILE A 451 -10.91 2.32 -15.16
N ILE A 452 -10.62 1.05 -14.84
CA ILE A 452 -11.62 -0.01 -14.69
C ILE A 452 -12.60 0.31 -13.55
N ALA A 453 -12.09 0.69 -12.37
CA ALA A 453 -12.96 1.01 -11.23
C ALA A 453 -13.80 2.27 -11.44
N MET A 454 -13.42 3.19 -12.33
CA MET A 454 -14.24 4.33 -12.72
C MET A 454 -15.26 3.93 -13.78
N LEU A 455 -14.86 3.11 -14.77
CA LEU A 455 -15.76 2.59 -15.81
C LEU A 455 -16.97 1.86 -15.21
N GLU A 456 -16.75 0.92 -14.28
CA GLU A 456 -17.85 0.17 -13.67
C GLU A 456 -18.76 1.05 -12.80
N GLU A 457 -18.22 2.07 -12.12
CA GLU A 457 -19.02 3.01 -11.32
C GLU A 457 -19.83 3.98 -12.21
N LEU A 458 -19.26 4.49 -13.31
CA LEU A 458 -20.00 5.30 -14.30
C LEU A 458 -21.16 4.52 -14.91
N VAL A 459 -20.92 3.26 -15.28
CA VAL A 459 -21.95 2.34 -15.80
C VAL A 459 -23.03 2.09 -14.75
N ALA A 460 -22.66 1.73 -13.51
CA ALA A 460 -23.63 1.42 -12.45
C ALA A 460 -24.49 2.62 -12.04
N VAL A 461 -23.94 3.85 -12.07
CA VAL A 461 -24.73 5.07 -11.85
C VAL A 461 -25.64 5.38 -13.05
N SER A 462 -25.19 5.14 -14.30
CA SER A 462 -26.05 5.28 -15.48
C SER A 462 -27.21 4.28 -15.43
N GLU A 463 -26.94 2.99 -15.17
CA GLU A 463 -27.98 1.95 -15.04
C GLU A 463 -29.04 2.33 -14.01
N ALA A 464 -28.64 2.83 -12.83
CA ALA A 464 -29.56 3.27 -11.79
C ALA A 464 -30.50 4.40 -12.25
N LEU A 465 -30.05 5.28 -13.14
CA LEU A 465 -30.83 6.36 -13.75
C LEU A 465 -31.66 5.86 -14.95
N ASP A 466 -31.09 4.99 -15.78
CA ASP A 466 -31.71 4.41 -16.98
C ASP A 466 -32.91 3.52 -16.62
N ASP A 467 -32.84 2.76 -15.51
CA ASP A 467 -33.96 1.99 -14.92
C ASP A 467 -35.13 2.91 -14.46
N SER A 468 -34.86 4.20 -14.21
CA SER A 468 -35.86 5.21 -13.84
C SER A 468 -36.48 5.96 -15.03
N THR A 469 -35.71 6.13 -16.12
CA THR A 469 -36.15 6.87 -17.32
C THR A 469 -36.74 5.97 -18.41
N GLY A 470 -36.33 4.70 -18.44
CA GLY A 470 -36.69 3.73 -19.48
C GLY A 470 -35.83 3.85 -20.74
N ASP A 471 -34.51 3.99 -20.57
CA ASP A 471 -33.55 3.71 -21.63
C ASP A 471 -33.41 2.18 -21.82
N ASP A 472 -33.09 1.75 -23.04
CA ASP A 472 -32.95 0.34 -23.44
C ASP A 472 -31.47 -0.02 -23.80
N ARG A 473 -30.48 0.88 -23.55
CA ARG A 473 -29.04 0.64 -23.79
C ARG A 473 -28.49 -0.52 -22.94
N SER A 474 -27.54 -1.27 -23.49
CA SER A 474 -26.86 -2.38 -22.79
C SER A 474 -25.61 -1.91 -22.02
N ARG A 475 -25.12 -2.71 -21.05
CA ARG A 475 -23.83 -2.46 -20.37
C ARG A 475 -22.67 -2.28 -21.35
N PHE A 476 -22.62 -3.08 -22.41
CA PHE A 476 -21.63 -2.96 -23.49
C PHE A 476 -21.66 -1.55 -24.12
N GLN A 477 -22.85 -1.05 -24.47
CA GLN A 477 -23.02 0.29 -25.06
C GLN A 477 -22.68 1.41 -24.07
N LEU A 478 -23.03 1.26 -22.79
CA LEU A 478 -22.61 2.19 -21.73
C LEU A 478 -21.09 2.22 -21.58
N LYS A 479 -20.45 1.04 -21.57
CA LYS A 479 -18.98 0.93 -21.48
C LYS A 479 -18.29 1.55 -22.69
N GLU A 480 -18.78 1.27 -23.90
CA GLU A 480 -18.28 1.87 -25.14
C GLU A 480 -18.36 3.40 -25.08
N GLU A 481 -19.49 3.97 -24.64
CA GLU A 481 -19.71 5.42 -24.51
C GLU A 481 -18.73 6.06 -23.49
N PHE A 482 -18.57 5.49 -22.29
CA PHE A 482 -17.63 6.03 -21.30
C PHE A 482 -16.14 5.83 -21.66
N ILE A 483 -15.80 4.75 -22.39
CA ILE A 483 -14.46 4.58 -22.97
C ILE A 483 -14.23 5.60 -24.11
N ALA A 484 -15.28 5.94 -24.88
CA ALA A 484 -15.20 6.87 -26.01
C ALA A 484 -14.89 8.30 -25.59
N ASP A 485 -15.54 8.80 -24.53
CA ASP A 485 -15.51 10.22 -24.20
C ASP A 485 -14.76 10.49 -22.87
N THR A 486 -14.99 9.67 -21.84
CA THR A 486 -14.68 10.03 -20.44
C THR A 486 -13.28 9.66 -19.94
N LEU A 487 -12.73 8.50 -20.31
CA LEU A 487 -11.57 7.91 -19.62
C LEU A 487 -10.23 8.16 -20.35
N TYR A 488 -9.22 8.64 -19.62
CA TYR A 488 -7.87 8.93 -20.12
C TYR A 488 -6.80 8.39 -19.15
N GLY A 489 -5.66 7.95 -19.68
CA GLY A 489 -4.52 7.49 -18.88
C GLY A 489 -3.17 7.81 -19.52
N VAL A 490 -2.17 8.07 -18.69
CA VAL A 490 -0.77 8.28 -19.10
C VAL A 490 0.13 7.47 -18.18
N ASP A 491 1.12 6.79 -18.74
CA ASP A 491 2.20 6.15 -18.00
C ASP A 491 3.55 6.35 -18.72
N ILE A 492 4.64 6.20 -17.97
CA ILE A 492 6.00 6.20 -18.53
C ILE A 492 6.34 4.81 -19.13
N ASP A 493 5.77 3.72 -18.59
CA ASP A 493 5.93 2.38 -19.15
C ASP A 493 4.94 2.08 -20.28
N ALA A 494 5.48 1.72 -21.45
CA ALA A 494 4.69 1.21 -22.57
C ALA A 494 3.98 -0.13 -22.23
N GLY A 495 4.57 -0.97 -21.39
CA GLY A 495 3.99 -2.23 -20.94
C GLY A 495 2.68 -2.02 -20.16
N GLY A 496 2.70 -1.14 -19.14
CA GLY A 496 1.51 -0.72 -18.40
C GLY A 496 0.39 -0.21 -19.30
N ILE A 497 0.72 0.64 -20.27
CA ILE A 497 -0.26 1.17 -21.25
C ILE A 497 -0.89 0.08 -22.11
N GLU A 498 -0.12 -0.89 -22.61
CA GLU A 498 -0.69 -2.02 -23.37
C GLU A 498 -1.54 -2.93 -22.47
N LEU A 499 -1.18 -3.15 -21.20
CA LEU A 499 -2.02 -3.86 -20.23
C LEU A 499 -3.32 -3.10 -19.91
N CYS A 500 -3.25 -1.77 -19.76
CA CYS A 500 -4.43 -0.94 -19.49
C CYS A 500 -5.45 -1.08 -20.63
N LYS A 501 -4.99 -0.97 -21.89
CA LYS A 501 -5.83 -1.24 -23.09
C LYS A 501 -6.40 -2.65 -23.06
N PHE A 502 -5.57 -3.65 -22.76
CA PHE A 502 -5.98 -5.06 -22.67
C PHE A 502 -7.11 -5.29 -21.66
N ARG A 503 -6.98 -4.77 -20.43
CA ARG A 503 -8.01 -4.90 -19.40
C ARG A 503 -9.27 -4.13 -19.75
N VAL A 504 -9.18 -2.97 -20.43
CA VAL A 504 -10.36 -2.23 -20.92
C VAL A 504 -11.11 -3.05 -21.99
N TRP A 505 -10.40 -3.65 -22.94
CA TRP A 505 -11.01 -4.54 -23.94
C TRP A 505 -11.70 -5.77 -23.32
N LEU A 506 -11.08 -6.41 -22.30
CA LEU A 506 -11.69 -7.54 -21.59
C LEU A 506 -12.98 -7.14 -20.85
N HIS A 507 -13.00 -6.02 -20.13
CA HIS A 507 -14.20 -5.55 -19.42
C HIS A 507 -15.33 -5.13 -20.36
N LEU A 508 -15.01 -4.68 -21.58
CA LEU A 508 -16.00 -4.41 -22.62
C LEU A 508 -16.59 -5.73 -23.16
N MET A 509 -15.74 -6.69 -23.56
CA MET A 509 -16.18 -7.97 -24.15
C MET A 509 -16.85 -8.92 -23.16
N GLN A 510 -16.58 -8.79 -21.85
CA GLN A 510 -17.28 -9.54 -20.81
C GLN A 510 -18.81 -9.34 -20.88
N ASP A 511 -19.27 -8.10 -21.07
CA ASP A 511 -20.69 -7.72 -21.11
C ASP A 511 -21.36 -7.90 -22.49
N LEU A 512 -20.63 -8.40 -23.50
CA LEU A 512 -21.20 -8.74 -24.80
C LEU A 512 -21.78 -10.18 -24.79
N ASP A 513 -23.11 -10.30 -24.84
CA ASP A 513 -23.86 -11.57 -24.82
C ASP A 513 -24.53 -11.83 -26.18
N VAL A 514 -23.70 -12.13 -27.20
CA VAL A 514 -24.13 -12.50 -28.56
C VAL A 514 -23.61 -13.88 -28.94
N ASP A 515 -24.40 -14.64 -29.69
CA ASP A 515 -23.95 -15.95 -30.21
C ASP A 515 -23.08 -15.82 -31.48
N HIS A 516 -22.44 -16.92 -31.88
CA HIS A 516 -21.53 -16.93 -33.02
C HIS A 516 -22.20 -16.60 -34.38
N GLU A 517 -23.48 -16.95 -34.58
CA GLU A 517 -24.19 -16.53 -35.82
C GLU A 517 -24.48 -15.02 -35.78
N GLU A 518 -24.83 -14.47 -34.60
CA GLU A 518 -25.10 -13.03 -34.42
C GLU A 518 -23.83 -12.16 -34.48
N PHE A 519 -22.70 -12.64 -33.94
CA PHE A 519 -21.41 -11.93 -34.08
C PHE A 519 -21.01 -11.82 -35.55
N LEU A 520 -21.09 -12.92 -36.31
CA LEU A 520 -20.70 -12.93 -37.72
C LEU A 520 -21.63 -12.09 -38.62
N ASP A 521 -22.94 -12.00 -38.32
CA ASP A 521 -23.88 -11.15 -39.06
C ASP A 521 -23.68 -9.64 -38.76
N SER A 522 -23.11 -9.27 -37.60
CA SER A 522 -22.81 -7.89 -37.15
C SER A 522 -21.31 -7.63 -36.84
N ASN A 523 -20.41 -8.28 -37.58
CA ASN A 523 -18.96 -8.33 -37.31
C ASN A 523 -18.26 -6.95 -37.21
N GLU A 524 -18.79 -5.92 -37.90
CA GLU A 524 -18.29 -4.52 -37.83
C GLU A 524 -18.82 -3.74 -36.58
N GLU A 525 -19.85 -4.24 -35.91
CA GLU A 525 -20.52 -3.60 -34.75
C GLU A 525 -19.91 -4.05 -33.41
N PHE A 526 -19.17 -5.17 -33.40
CA PHE A 526 -18.57 -5.77 -32.20
C PHE A 526 -17.04 -5.83 -32.23
N ALA A 527 -16.40 -5.16 -33.19
CA ALA A 527 -14.95 -5.06 -33.28
C ALA A 527 -14.37 -4.16 -32.16
N LEU A 528 -13.12 -4.42 -31.72
CA LEU A 528 -12.55 -3.69 -30.57
C LEU A 528 -12.29 -2.20 -30.88
N PRO A 529 -12.62 -1.27 -29.97
CA PRO A 529 -12.39 0.15 -30.18
C PRO A 529 -10.89 0.49 -30.17
N ASN A 530 -10.47 1.42 -31.03
CA ASN A 530 -9.09 1.90 -31.13
C ASN A 530 -8.72 2.85 -29.98
N LEU A 531 -8.14 2.32 -28.89
CA LEU A 531 -7.85 3.06 -27.65
C LEU A 531 -6.59 3.97 -27.69
N GLY A 532 -5.94 4.11 -28.85
CA GLY A 532 -4.64 4.81 -28.99
C GLY A 532 -4.63 6.31 -28.68
N PHE A 533 -5.81 6.95 -28.59
CA PHE A 533 -5.96 8.36 -28.21
C PHE A 533 -6.54 8.56 -26.80
N LYS A 534 -6.57 7.51 -25.97
CA LYS A 534 -6.99 7.56 -24.57
C LYS A 534 -5.88 7.16 -23.59
N PHE A 535 -5.09 6.12 -23.94
CA PHE A 535 -4.00 5.61 -23.12
C PHE A 535 -2.66 5.83 -23.82
N PHE A 536 -1.85 6.74 -23.27
CA PHE A 536 -0.62 7.24 -23.90
C PHE A 536 0.64 6.90 -23.10
N VAL A 537 1.75 6.69 -23.81
CA VAL A 537 3.09 6.57 -23.22
C VAL A 537 3.76 7.95 -23.14
N GLY A 538 4.37 8.28 -22.00
CA GLY A 538 5.22 9.45 -21.81
C GLY A 538 5.19 10.02 -20.39
N ASN A 539 6.21 10.82 -20.06
CA ASN A 539 6.36 11.42 -18.73
C ASN A 539 5.29 12.48 -18.44
N SER A 540 4.24 12.10 -17.69
CA SER A 540 3.12 12.98 -17.31
C SER A 540 3.55 14.24 -16.53
N LEU A 541 4.65 14.17 -15.77
CA LEU A 541 5.19 15.28 -14.97
C LEU A 541 5.80 16.40 -15.82
N VAL A 542 6.31 16.11 -17.02
CA VAL A 542 7.05 17.07 -17.85
C VAL A 542 6.33 17.28 -19.19
N GLY A 543 5.99 18.52 -19.51
CA GLY A 543 5.27 18.85 -20.75
C GLY A 543 5.41 20.32 -21.14
N GLU A 544 5.18 20.64 -22.41
CA GLU A 544 5.62 21.90 -23.05
C GLU A 544 4.89 23.19 -22.60
N HIS A 545 3.74 23.10 -21.94
CA HIS A 545 2.86 24.25 -21.67
C HIS A 545 2.31 24.28 -20.24
N ASP A 546 1.94 25.48 -19.79
CA ASP A 546 1.31 25.77 -18.50
C ASP A 546 -0.18 25.34 -18.50
N PRO A 547 -0.57 24.23 -17.85
CA PRO A 547 -1.97 23.80 -17.83
C PRO A 547 -2.86 24.76 -17.02
N THR A 548 -2.27 25.69 -16.25
CA THR A 548 -3.02 26.63 -15.40
C THR A 548 -3.32 27.97 -16.08
N ASN A 549 -2.98 28.15 -17.38
CA ASN A 549 -3.00 29.45 -18.05
C ASN A 549 -3.68 29.46 -19.46
N VAL A 550 -4.89 28.93 -19.53
CA VAL A 550 -5.76 28.99 -20.72
C VAL A 550 -5.97 30.42 -21.26
N GLU A 551 -6.05 31.43 -20.38
CA GLU A 551 -6.25 32.84 -20.82
C GLU A 551 -5.12 33.35 -21.73
N ALA A 552 -3.89 32.84 -21.60
CA ALA A 552 -2.80 33.20 -22.51
C ALA A 552 -3.03 32.60 -23.91
N GLN A 553 -3.29 31.29 -23.98
CA GLN A 553 -3.53 30.55 -25.22
C GLN A 553 -4.76 31.10 -25.98
N GLN A 554 -5.85 31.38 -25.28
CA GLN A 554 -7.07 31.95 -25.88
C GLN A 554 -6.90 33.43 -26.31
N ALA A 555 -6.01 34.21 -25.68
CA ALA A 555 -5.83 35.62 -26.03
C ALA A 555 -5.24 35.86 -27.44
N THR A 556 -4.63 34.83 -28.03
CA THR A 556 -3.93 34.91 -29.33
C THR A 556 -4.75 34.34 -30.50
N LEU A 557 -6.00 33.89 -30.24
CA LEU A 557 -6.95 33.37 -31.23
C LEU A 557 -7.10 34.26 -32.48
N SER A 558 -6.46 33.84 -33.58
CA SER A 558 -6.50 34.53 -34.88
C SER A 558 -7.14 33.71 -36.01
N GLY A 559 -8.12 32.87 -35.64
CA GLY A 559 -9.11 32.28 -36.54
C GLY A 559 -8.71 30.94 -37.14
N GLY A 560 -9.29 29.86 -36.61
CA GLY A 560 -9.13 28.49 -37.10
C GLY A 560 -9.08 27.45 -35.98
N LEU A 561 -8.60 27.82 -34.79
CA LEU A 561 -8.36 26.86 -33.70
C LEU A 561 -9.62 26.12 -33.29
N ASP A 562 -10.72 26.83 -32.99
CA ASP A 562 -12.02 26.25 -32.65
C ASP A 562 -12.48 25.25 -33.75
N ASP A 563 -12.36 25.65 -35.03
CA ASP A 563 -12.70 24.78 -36.19
C ASP A 563 -11.77 23.54 -36.28
N THR A 564 -10.50 23.66 -35.88
CA THR A 564 -9.50 22.56 -35.84
C THR A 564 -9.76 21.61 -34.66
N LEU A 565 -10.12 22.13 -33.48
CA LEU A 565 -10.42 21.34 -32.29
C LEU A 565 -11.72 20.55 -32.47
N ASP A 566 -12.76 21.20 -33.00
CA ASP A 566 -13.99 20.54 -33.45
C ASP A 566 -13.63 19.39 -34.42
N GLU A 567 -12.78 19.61 -35.43
CA GLU A 567 -12.40 18.54 -36.38
C GLU A 567 -11.54 17.43 -35.73
N ILE A 568 -10.65 17.74 -34.77
CA ILE A 568 -9.88 16.72 -34.03
C ILE A 568 -10.82 15.80 -33.26
N HIS A 569 -11.75 16.36 -32.48
CA HIS A 569 -12.76 15.60 -31.74
C HIS A 569 -13.63 14.77 -32.70
N ASP A 570 -14.13 15.40 -33.77
CA ASP A 570 -14.98 14.77 -34.77
C ASP A 570 -14.24 13.63 -35.52
N VAL A 571 -12.91 13.70 -35.68
CA VAL A 571 -12.11 12.63 -36.31
C VAL A 571 -11.70 11.55 -35.29
N ARG A 572 -11.40 11.88 -34.02
CA ARG A 572 -11.12 10.90 -32.95
C ARG A 572 -12.30 9.98 -32.69
N SER A 573 -13.50 10.54 -32.53
CA SER A 573 -14.75 9.79 -32.36
C SER A 573 -15.02 8.83 -33.53
N LYS A 574 -14.67 9.23 -34.77
CA LYS A 574 -14.77 8.34 -35.94
C LYS A 574 -13.65 7.29 -36.00
N TYR A 575 -12.44 7.61 -35.53
CA TYR A 575 -11.30 6.70 -35.53
C TYR A 575 -11.50 5.54 -34.55
N GLN A 576 -12.18 5.77 -33.42
CA GLN A 576 -12.43 4.73 -32.42
C GLN A 576 -13.08 3.46 -33.01
N THR A 577 -14.07 3.62 -33.88
CA THR A 577 -14.79 2.53 -34.57
C THR A 577 -14.39 2.41 -36.06
N ALA A 578 -13.18 2.85 -36.40
CA ALA A 578 -12.64 2.74 -37.77
C ALA A 578 -11.74 1.52 -37.95
N HIS A 579 -11.83 0.92 -39.13
CA HIS A 579 -11.09 -0.26 -39.54
C HIS A 579 -10.45 -0.04 -40.93
N GLY A 580 -9.49 -0.90 -41.29
CA GLY A 580 -8.87 -0.97 -42.62
C GLY A 580 -8.43 0.38 -43.21
N GLU A 581 -8.71 0.60 -44.51
CA GLU A 581 -8.31 1.81 -45.23
C GLU A 581 -8.88 3.12 -44.63
N GLU A 582 -9.96 3.07 -43.82
CA GLU A 582 -10.50 4.26 -43.17
C GLU A 582 -9.83 4.54 -41.81
N LYS A 583 -9.36 3.51 -41.07
CA LYS A 583 -8.49 3.66 -39.88
C LYS A 583 -7.22 4.42 -40.26
N ASP A 584 -6.49 3.93 -41.27
CA ASP A 584 -5.28 4.57 -41.80
C ASP A 584 -5.52 6.02 -42.21
N ARG A 585 -6.62 6.26 -42.93
CA ARG A 585 -6.97 7.57 -43.48
C ARG A 585 -7.41 8.57 -42.40
N LEU A 586 -8.03 8.09 -41.32
CA LEU A 586 -8.37 8.92 -40.16
C LEU A 586 -7.11 9.18 -39.31
N ALA A 587 -6.18 8.23 -39.20
CA ALA A 587 -4.86 8.47 -38.60
C ALA A 587 -4.05 9.51 -39.38
N GLU A 588 -3.91 9.42 -40.71
CA GLU A 588 -3.26 10.45 -41.55
C GLU A 588 -3.93 11.83 -41.38
N ARG A 589 -5.27 11.87 -41.18
CA ARG A 589 -5.97 13.13 -40.90
C ARG A 589 -5.70 13.65 -39.49
N LEU A 590 -5.59 12.79 -38.47
CA LEU A 590 -5.24 13.20 -37.11
C LEU A 590 -3.78 13.69 -37.02
N GLU A 591 -2.84 13.03 -37.69
CA GLU A 591 -1.47 13.51 -37.85
C GLU A 591 -1.48 14.91 -38.50
N THR A 592 -2.18 15.06 -39.64
CA THR A 592 -2.31 16.36 -40.33
C THR A 592 -2.95 17.44 -39.44
N LEU A 593 -3.98 17.10 -38.66
CA LEU A 593 -4.65 18.03 -37.74
C LEU A 593 -3.75 18.40 -36.54
N THR A 594 -2.90 17.47 -36.09
CA THR A 594 -1.92 17.70 -35.03
C THR A 594 -0.77 18.59 -35.54
N ASP A 595 -0.33 18.42 -36.79
CA ASP A 595 0.58 19.33 -37.50
C ASP A 595 -0.03 20.75 -37.66
N GLU A 596 -1.32 20.83 -38.03
CA GLU A 596 -2.07 22.08 -38.12
C GLU A 596 -2.23 22.75 -36.74
N LEU A 597 -2.41 21.98 -35.67
CA LEU A 597 -2.50 22.43 -34.28
C LEU A 597 -1.13 22.90 -33.74
N GLU A 598 -0.06 22.12 -33.90
CA GLU A 598 1.30 22.52 -33.52
C GLU A 598 1.70 23.79 -34.27
N THR A 599 1.39 23.90 -35.57
CA THR A 599 1.64 25.12 -36.35
C THR A 599 0.88 26.35 -35.80
N GLN A 600 -0.32 26.17 -35.24
CA GLN A 600 -1.09 27.23 -34.60
C GLN A 600 -0.52 27.60 -33.22
N LEU A 601 -0.14 26.61 -32.41
CA LEU A 601 0.44 26.80 -31.07
C LEU A 601 1.90 27.27 -31.09
N ALA A 602 2.68 26.95 -32.12
CA ALA A 602 4.11 27.30 -32.25
C ALA A 602 4.39 28.80 -32.42
N VAL A 603 3.35 29.63 -32.53
CA VAL A 603 3.45 31.10 -32.37
C VAL A 603 3.74 31.48 -30.90
N GLU A 604 3.43 30.58 -29.96
CA GLU A 604 3.54 30.72 -28.51
C GLU A 604 4.28 29.54 -27.82
N LYS A 605 5.40 29.05 -28.38
CA LYS A 605 6.35 28.23 -27.59
C LYS A 605 6.80 29.05 -26.37
N SER A 606 6.32 28.65 -25.20
CA SER A 606 6.59 29.27 -23.90
C SER A 606 7.93 28.79 -23.36
N ASP A 607 8.61 29.60 -22.54
CA ASP A 607 9.78 29.17 -21.75
C ASP A 607 9.32 28.30 -20.53
N TRP A 608 8.34 27.41 -20.73
CA TRP A 608 7.74 26.59 -19.67
C TRP A 608 8.50 25.26 -19.53
N MET A 609 8.89 24.92 -18.30
CA MET A 609 9.65 23.71 -17.95
C MET A 609 10.89 23.43 -18.82
N THR A 610 11.42 24.40 -19.57
CA THR A 610 12.44 24.15 -20.60
C THR A 610 13.75 23.58 -20.00
N GLU A 611 14.19 24.08 -18.85
CA GLU A 611 15.36 23.53 -18.14
C GLU A 611 15.09 22.13 -17.53
N VAL A 612 13.83 21.72 -17.37
CA VAL A 612 13.44 20.36 -16.95
C VAL A 612 13.43 19.42 -18.16
N ALA A 613 12.89 19.89 -19.29
CA ALA A 613 12.82 19.15 -20.55
C ALA A 613 14.18 19.02 -21.28
N GLU A 614 15.20 19.81 -20.92
CA GLU A 614 16.59 19.58 -21.38
C GLU A 614 17.32 18.48 -20.57
N GLU A 615 16.75 18.01 -19.44
CA GLU A 615 17.34 16.97 -18.56
C GLU A 615 16.52 15.65 -18.56
N THR A 616 15.60 15.47 -19.52
CA THR A 616 14.91 14.19 -19.80
C THR A 616 14.64 14.05 -21.30
N ASP A 617 14.86 12.86 -21.86
CA ASP A 617 14.54 12.54 -23.26
C ASP A 617 13.03 12.22 -23.46
N GLU A 618 12.25 12.16 -22.37
CA GLU A 618 10.84 11.76 -22.35
C GLU A 618 9.95 12.90 -21.84
N THR A 619 9.10 13.46 -22.70
CA THR A 619 8.17 14.55 -22.34
C THR A 619 6.78 14.30 -22.92
N PHE A 620 5.73 14.62 -22.16
CA PHE A 620 4.36 14.46 -22.61
C PHE A 620 3.72 15.79 -23.04
N ALA A 621 3.46 15.94 -24.33
CA ALA A 621 2.86 17.14 -24.92
C ALA A 621 1.34 17.18 -24.71
N TRP A 622 0.90 17.43 -23.47
CA TRP A 622 -0.51 17.53 -23.05
C TRP A 622 -1.42 18.30 -24.03
N THR A 623 -0.99 19.46 -24.51
CA THR A 623 -1.74 20.32 -25.46
C THR A 623 -1.80 19.83 -26.91
N LEU A 624 -1.06 18.78 -27.26
CA LEU A 624 -1.12 18.12 -28.58
C LEU A 624 -1.82 16.76 -28.49
N ASN A 625 -1.58 16.03 -27.40
CA ASN A 625 -2.16 14.71 -27.18
C ASN A 625 -3.61 14.78 -26.67
N ILE A 626 -3.96 15.75 -25.82
CA ILE A 626 -5.34 15.93 -25.29
C ILE A 626 -5.72 17.43 -25.31
N PRO A 627 -5.69 18.10 -26.48
CA PRO A 627 -6.01 19.52 -26.60
C PRO A 627 -7.42 19.87 -26.12
N GLU A 628 -8.40 19.00 -26.35
CA GLU A 628 -9.81 19.22 -26.03
C GLU A 628 -10.05 19.46 -24.54
N VAL A 629 -9.41 18.68 -23.66
CA VAL A 629 -9.54 18.85 -22.20
C VAL A 629 -8.61 19.95 -21.67
N ILE A 630 -7.39 20.04 -22.20
CA ILE A 630 -6.37 20.95 -21.67
C ILE A 630 -6.67 22.41 -22.01
N LEU A 631 -7.26 22.69 -23.18
CA LEU A 631 -7.62 24.06 -23.61
C LEU A 631 -8.92 24.59 -22.98
N ASP A 632 -9.79 23.71 -22.46
CA ASP A 632 -10.92 24.07 -21.61
C ASP A 632 -10.56 24.17 -20.11
N GLY A 633 -9.32 23.80 -19.75
CA GLY A 633 -8.70 24.14 -18.47
C GLY A 633 -8.44 22.98 -17.52
N GLY A 634 -8.47 21.73 -18.02
CA GLY A 634 -8.09 20.54 -17.28
C GLY A 634 -9.22 19.53 -17.08
N PHE A 635 -8.87 18.41 -16.43
CA PHE A 635 -9.76 17.27 -16.22
C PHE A 635 -10.76 17.49 -15.08
N ASP A 636 -11.98 16.99 -15.23
CA ASP A 636 -13.01 16.98 -14.19
C ASP A 636 -12.55 16.20 -12.95
N ILE A 637 -11.92 15.06 -13.17
CA ILE A 637 -11.39 14.19 -12.11
C ILE A 637 -9.96 13.79 -12.48
N VAL A 638 -9.03 13.95 -11.54
CA VAL A 638 -7.71 13.32 -11.60
C VAL A 638 -7.61 12.32 -10.44
N ILE A 639 -7.34 11.06 -10.75
CA ILE A 639 -7.35 9.94 -9.79
C ILE A 639 -6.20 8.97 -10.09
N GLY A 640 -5.64 8.29 -9.08
CA GLY A 640 -4.53 7.35 -9.30
C GLY A 640 -3.75 6.96 -8.05
N ASN A 641 -2.69 6.16 -8.25
CA ASN A 641 -1.70 5.76 -7.24
C ASN A 641 -0.29 6.16 -7.71
N PRO A 642 0.18 7.39 -7.44
CA PRO A 642 1.47 7.86 -7.94
C PRO A 642 2.67 7.24 -7.20
N PRO A 643 3.80 6.94 -7.88
CA PRO A 643 4.93 6.21 -7.28
C PRO A 643 5.56 6.89 -6.05
N TYR A 644 5.79 6.10 -4.99
CA TYR A 644 6.19 6.57 -3.66
C TYR A 644 7.69 6.86 -3.48
N GLU A 645 8.49 6.83 -4.55
CA GLU A 645 9.95 6.87 -4.47
C GLU A 645 10.53 8.11 -3.75
N GLY A 646 11.12 7.88 -2.57
CA GLY A 646 11.98 8.86 -1.88
C GLY A 646 13.43 8.91 -2.39
N GLN A 647 13.76 8.15 -3.44
CA GLN A 647 15.13 8.00 -3.96
C GLN A 647 15.25 8.04 -5.50
N SER A 648 14.24 8.55 -6.23
CA SER A 648 14.32 8.71 -7.69
C SER A 648 15.66 9.33 -8.11
N GLN A 649 16.39 8.59 -8.95
CA GLN A 649 17.72 8.94 -9.43
C GLN A 649 17.67 9.80 -10.71
N GLN A 650 16.47 10.17 -11.16
CA GLN A 650 16.21 10.89 -12.39
C GLN A 650 16.58 12.38 -12.23
N ASP A 651 17.58 12.86 -12.99
CA ASP A 651 18.16 14.20 -12.80
C ASP A 651 17.14 15.35 -12.92
N TYR A 652 16.16 15.25 -13.85
CA TYR A 652 15.12 16.25 -14.07
C TYR A 652 14.25 16.54 -12.83
N ILE A 653 14.11 15.60 -11.88
CA ILE A 653 13.34 15.79 -10.63
C ILE A 653 13.94 16.92 -9.76
N GLY A 654 15.25 17.14 -9.89
CA GLY A 654 15.98 18.22 -9.23
C GLY A 654 15.79 19.59 -9.90
N GLU A 655 15.50 19.65 -11.20
CA GLU A 655 15.12 20.88 -11.92
C GLU A 655 13.63 21.18 -11.70
N LEU A 656 12.76 20.17 -11.80
CA LEU A 656 11.33 20.27 -11.51
C LEU A 656 11.04 20.79 -10.09
N ALA A 657 11.95 20.54 -9.13
CA ALA A 657 11.89 21.14 -7.80
C ALA A 657 12.06 22.66 -7.82
N ARG A 658 13.06 23.15 -8.55
CA ARG A 658 13.36 24.59 -8.69
C ARG A 658 12.29 25.30 -9.53
N PHE A 659 11.79 24.64 -10.57
CA PHE A 659 10.67 25.13 -11.36
C PHE A 659 9.43 25.41 -10.48
N TYR A 660 9.02 24.45 -9.65
CA TYR A 660 7.90 24.66 -8.72
C TYR A 660 8.20 25.71 -7.63
N ASP A 661 9.44 25.81 -7.14
CA ASP A 661 9.92 26.82 -6.18
C ASP A 661 9.84 28.26 -6.72
N GLU A 662 10.09 28.46 -8.03
CA GLU A 662 9.96 29.76 -8.68
C GLU A 662 8.52 30.08 -9.14
N LYS A 663 7.69 29.06 -9.38
CA LYS A 663 6.33 29.20 -9.92
C LYS A 663 5.24 29.33 -8.83
N TYR A 664 5.37 28.67 -7.68
CA TYR A 664 4.29 28.52 -6.70
C TYR A 664 4.71 28.94 -5.28
N ASP A 665 4.13 30.03 -4.75
CA ASP A 665 4.38 30.55 -3.38
C ASP A 665 4.17 29.52 -2.25
N PHE A 666 3.42 28.43 -2.51
CA PHE A 666 3.17 27.34 -1.57
C PHE A 666 4.23 26.24 -1.60
N TYR A 667 5.02 26.13 -2.67
CA TYR A 667 6.15 25.22 -2.80
C TYR A 667 7.39 25.83 -2.13
N LYS A 668 8.17 25.02 -1.41
CA LYS A 668 9.48 25.44 -0.88
C LYS A 668 10.50 24.32 -0.98
N THR A 669 11.56 24.53 -1.76
CA THR A 669 12.72 23.65 -1.87
C THR A 669 13.57 23.74 -0.61
N ILE A 670 13.68 22.64 0.15
CA ILE A 670 14.58 22.56 1.30
C ILE A 670 16.00 22.21 0.83
N PRO A 671 17.02 23.07 1.03
CA PRO A 671 18.35 22.84 0.51
C PRO A 671 18.99 21.55 1.03
N ARG A 672 19.45 20.68 0.10
CA ARG A 672 20.04 19.35 0.35
C ARG A 672 19.07 18.28 0.84
N MET A 673 17.75 18.53 0.82
CA MET A 673 16.76 17.46 0.96
C MET A 673 16.64 16.68 -0.35
N ARG A 674 16.11 15.45 -0.29
CA ARG A 674 15.63 14.73 -1.49
C ARG A 674 14.17 15.12 -1.76
N HIS A 675 13.72 14.92 -3.00
CA HIS A 675 12.36 15.20 -3.43
C HIS A 675 11.69 13.92 -3.90
N ASP A 676 10.76 13.41 -3.08
CA ASP A 676 10.01 12.20 -3.41
C ASP A 676 9.05 12.42 -4.58
N LEU A 677 8.87 11.38 -5.38
CA LEU A 677 8.18 11.45 -6.67
C LEU A 677 6.69 11.76 -6.53
N TYR A 678 5.97 11.13 -5.59
CA TYR A 678 4.55 11.41 -5.30
C TYR A 678 4.25 12.90 -5.04
N GLN A 679 5.19 13.66 -4.44
CA GLN A 679 4.98 15.10 -4.20
C GLN A 679 4.94 15.91 -5.50
N LYS A 680 5.60 15.44 -6.56
CA LYS A 680 5.53 16.03 -7.90
C LYS A 680 4.19 15.72 -8.55
N PHE A 681 3.73 14.48 -8.41
CA PHE A 681 2.41 14.05 -8.87
C PHE A 681 1.27 14.78 -8.16
N ASN A 682 1.33 15.03 -6.85
CA ASN A 682 0.32 15.83 -6.13
C ASN A 682 0.18 17.24 -6.72
N ILE A 683 1.29 17.86 -7.13
CA ILE A 683 1.29 19.18 -7.78
C ILE A 683 0.82 19.06 -9.23
N ARG A 684 1.27 18.05 -9.98
CA ARG A 684 0.92 17.87 -11.39
C ARG A 684 -0.55 17.49 -11.58
N GLY A 685 -1.09 16.63 -10.71
CA GLY A 685 -2.51 16.32 -10.65
C GLY A 685 -3.31 17.58 -10.35
N TRP A 686 -2.93 18.34 -9.31
CA TRP A 686 -3.56 19.63 -9.02
C TRP A 686 -3.42 20.63 -10.17
N GLU A 687 -2.32 20.66 -10.91
CA GLU A 687 -2.16 21.46 -12.13
C GLU A 687 -3.20 21.06 -13.19
N LEU A 688 -3.31 19.76 -13.48
CA LEU A 688 -4.13 19.15 -14.54
C LEU A 688 -5.63 19.05 -14.23
N THR A 689 -6.05 19.00 -12.97
CA THR A 689 -7.48 19.09 -12.59
C THR A 689 -8.04 20.47 -12.99
N ARG A 690 -9.24 20.57 -13.55
CA ARG A 690 -9.87 21.88 -13.79
C ARG A 690 -10.27 22.57 -12.50
N LYS A 691 -10.47 23.89 -12.54
CA LYS A 691 -11.03 24.61 -11.38
C LYS A 691 -12.44 24.09 -11.07
N GLY A 692 -12.67 23.68 -9.83
CA GLY A 692 -13.90 23.02 -9.38
C GLY A 692 -13.93 21.50 -9.61
N GLY A 693 -12.99 20.94 -10.36
CA GLY A 693 -12.80 19.49 -10.49
C GLY A 693 -12.15 18.85 -9.26
N VAL A 694 -12.09 17.53 -9.26
CA VAL A 694 -11.67 16.68 -8.14
C VAL A 694 -10.26 16.12 -8.36
N LEU A 695 -9.44 16.08 -7.30
CA LEU A 695 -8.17 15.38 -7.26
C LEU A 695 -8.22 14.36 -6.11
N SER A 696 -8.01 13.08 -6.41
CA SER A 696 -8.05 11.99 -5.43
C SER A 696 -6.90 11.00 -5.61
N TYR A 697 -5.94 10.96 -4.68
CA TYR A 697 -4.81 10.03 -4.75
C TYR A 697 -4.65 9.23 -3.47
N ILE A 698 -4.11 8.02 -3.62
CA ILE A 698 -3.44 7.29 -2.56
C ILE A 698 -1.94 7.56 -2.66
N THR A 699 -1.31 7.94 -1.55
CA THR A 699 0.12 8.31 -1.46
C THR A 699 0.69 7.85 -0.11
N SER A 700 1.97 8.05 0.17
CA SER A 700 2.51 7.78 1.51
C SER A 700 2.01 8.76 2.58
N ASP A 701 1.69 8.24 3.77
CA ASP A 701 1.36 8.97 5.02
C ASP A 701 2.31 10.14 5.33
N THR A 702 3.58 10.00 4.92
CA THR A 702 4.72 10.81 5.37
C THR A 702 4.51 12.31 5.26
N PHE A 703 3.56 12.76 4.43
CA PHE A 703 3.19 14.16 4.39
C PHE A 703 2.44 14.68 5.62
N TYR A 704 1.94 13.87 6.55
CA TYR A 704 1.16 14.33 7.71
C TYR A 704 1.97 15.25 8.62
N THR A 705 3.20 14.86 8.98
CA THR A 705 4.04 15.62 9.94
C THR A 705 5.39 16.03 9.37
N ILE A 706 6.08 15.17 8.60
CA ILE A 706 7.48 15.37 8.19
C ILE A 706 7.71 16.76 7.58
N GLY A 707 8.73 17.47 8.07
CA GLY A 707 8.97 18.88 7.72
C GLY A 707 9.20 19.15 6.24
N SER A 708 9.81 18.23 5.49
CA SER A 708 10.04 18.37 4.05
C SER A 708 8.80 18.27 3.17
N LYS A 709 7.69 17.80 3.74
CA LYS A 709 6.44 17.55 3.04
C LYS A 709 5.41 18.68 3.21
N GLN A 710 5.83 19.80 3.82
CA GLN A 710 4.97 20.96 4.04
C GLN A 710 4.35 21.48 2.74
N THR A 711 5.05 21.36 1.59
CA THR A 711 4.49 21.62 0.26
C THR A 711 3.17 20.88 0.01
N THR A 712 3.12 19.56 0.26
CA THR A 712 1.89 18.76 0.08
C THR A 712 0.79 19.28 0.99
N ARG A 713 1.09 19.51 2.27
CA ARG A 713 0.10 20.02 3.23
C ARG A 713 -0.42 21.40 2.85
N ASN A 714 0.44 22.28 2.35
CA ASN A 714 0.05 23.59 1.84
C ASN A 714 -0.91 23.46 0.64
N LEU A 715 -0.64 22.53 -0.29
CA LEU A 715 -1.50 22.28 -1.44
C LEU A 715 -2.87 21.75 -0.98
N LEU A 716 -2.89 20.72 -0.13
CA LEU A 716 -4.14 20.15 0.38
C LEU A 716 -4.99 21.19 1.14
N GLN A 717 -4.37 22.01 2.01
CA GLN A 717 -5.06 23.01 2.84
C GLN A 717 -5.35 24.36 2.13
N GLN A 718 -4.91 24.52 0.88
CA GLN A 718 -5.29 25.65 0.01
C GLN A 718 -6.43 25.31 -0.95
N ASN A 719 -6.91 24.07 -0.93
CA ASN A 719 -8.06 23.61 -1.69
C ASN A 719 -9.16 23.08 -0.74
N GLU A 720 -10.36 22.82 -1.25
CA GLU A 720 -11.47 22.19 -0.53
C GLU A 720 -11.16 20.70 -0.34
N LEU A 721 -10.32 20.38 0.66
CA LEU A 721 -10.04 19.00 1.07
C LEU A 721 -11.30 18.38 1.66
N ASP A 722 -11.83 17.33 1.04
CA ASP A 722 -13.07 16.69 1.45
C ASP A 722 -12.82 15.59 2.49
N ILE A 723 -11.79 14.78 2.23
CA ILE A 723 -11.42 13.63 3.07
C ILE A 723 -9.91 13.41 3.05
N LEU A 724 -9.40 13.05 4.23
CA LEU A 724 -8.06 12.53 4.46
C LEU A 724 -8.24 11.25 5.28
N LEU A 725 -7.76 10.12 4.75
CA LEU A 725 -7.88 8.81 5.34
C LEU A 725 -6.49 8.19 5.49
N ASP A 726 -6.10 7.93 6.73
CA ASP A 726 -4.93 7.13 7.09
C ASP A 726 -5.28 5.66 6.87
N ALA A 727 -4.57 4.97 5.97
CA ALA A 727 -4.96 3.65 5.47
C ALA A 727 -4.07 2.53 6.03
N ASN A 728 -4.60 1.30 6.00
CA ASN A 728 -3.90 0.14 6.54
C ASN A 728 -2.58 -0.12 5.80
N SER A 729 -1.50 -0.39 6.53
CA SER A 729 -0.19 -0.67 5.96
C SER A 729 -0.16 -1.94 5.11
N GLU A 730 -1.05 -2.90 5.39
CA GLU A 730 -1.28 -4.11 4.59
C GLU A 730 -2.02 -3.85 3.26
N THR A 731 -2.39 -2.60 2.94
CA THR A 731 -3.06 -2.24 1.66
C THR A 731 -2.20 -2.51 0.43
N PHE A 732 -0.88 -2.54 0.60
CA PHE A 732 0.09 -2.84 -0.46
C PHE A 732 1.20 -3.74 0.10
N ASP A 733 1.86 -4.54 -0.74
CA ASP A 733 3.14 -5.21 -0.41
C ASP A 733 4.32 -4.20 -0.36
N ALA A 734 4.11 -3.02 0.21
CA ALA A 734 5.02 -1.88 0.22
C ALA A 734 5.58 -1.59 1.63
N THR A 735 6.77 -0.99 1.71
CA THR A 735 7.44 -0.71 3.00
C THR A 735 7.05 0.65 3.61
N VAL A 736 5.87 1.18 3.28
CA VAL A 736 5.46 2.55 3.63
C VAL A 736 3.95 2.61 3.85
N ASP A 737 3.55 3.24 4.96
CA ASP A 737 2.14 3.39 5.34
C ASP A 737 1.40 4.33 4.34
N PRO A 738 0.22 3.92 3.82
CA PRO A 738 -0.51 4.70 2.81
C PRO A 738 -1.54 5.65 3.43
N ALA A 739 -1.78 6.78 2.76
CA ALA A 739 -2.85 7.73 3.06
C ALA A 739 -3.57 8.15 1.76
N ILE A 740 -4.91 8.12 1.82
CA ILE A 740 -5.81 8.55 0.74
C ILE A 740 -6.26 9.97 1.02
N PHE A 741 -6.25 10.84 0.01
CA PHE A 741 -6.93 12.14 0.08
C PHE A 741 -7.83 12.35 -1.14
N SER A 742 -8.90 13.12 -0.95
CA SER A 742 -9.70 13.67 -2.06
C SER A 742 -10.03 15.13 -1.76
N LEU A 743 -9.84 15.99 -2.76
CA LEU A 743 -10.11 17.43 -2.69
C LEU A 743 -10.78 17.95 -3.96
N ARG A 744 -11.47 19.08 -3.84
CA ARG A 744 -11.96 19.87 -4.96
C ARG A 744 -11.09 21.10 -5.18
N LYS A 745 -10.71 21.39 -6.44
CA LYS A 745 -9.80 22.49 -6.81
C LYS A 745 -10.49 23.87 -6.75
N SER A 746 -10.81 24.28 -5.53
CA SER A 746 -11.43 25.56 -5.14
C SER A 746 -10.83 26.01 -3.80
N PRO A 747 -10.57 27.32 -3.57
CA PRO A 747 -10.06 27.78 -2.28
C PRO A 747 -11.11 27.62 -1.17
N PRO A 748 -10.80 26.95 -0.05
CA PRO A 748 -11.77 26.67 1.01
C PRO A 748 -12.15 27.92 1.79
N ASP A 749 -13.36 27.94 2.35
CA ASP A 749 -13.77 28.98 3.29
C ASP A 749 -13.33 28.67 4.74
N GLU A 750 -13.44 29.64 5.66
CA GLU A 750 -13.00 29.48 7.06
C GLU A 750 -13.77 28.40 7.83
N THR A 751 -14.93 27.99 7.31
CA THR A 751 -15.88 27.03 7.87
C THR A 751 -15.81 25.64 7.23
N HIS A 752 -15.05 25.44 6.15
CA HIS A 752 -14.95 24.18 5.40
C HIS A 752 -14.66 22.98 6.31
N ILE A 753 -15.52 21.96 6.22
CA ILE A 753 -15.44 20.73 7.03
C ILE A 753 -14.95 19.59 6.14
N MET A 754 -13.91 18.89 6.59
CA MET A 754 -13.39 17.67 5.99
C MET A 754 -13.66 16.47 6.90
N ALA A 755 -13.63 15.26 6.33
CA ALA A 755 -13.51 14.03 7.09
C ALA A 755 -12.02 13.70 7.35
N TYR A 756 -11.60 13.58 8.61
CA TYR A 756 -10.34 12.94 8.98
C TYR A 756 -10.65 11.52 9.47
N ILE A 757 -10.16 10.51 8.76
CA ILE A 757 -10.39 9.10 9.05
C ILE A 757 -9.06 8.43 9.38
N ASP A 758 -9.07 7.59 10.40
CA ASP A 758 -8.02 6.61 10.67
C ASP A 758 -8.61 5.21 10.47
N ALA A 759 -8.09 4.53 9.46
CA ALA A 759 -8.42 3.17 9.07
C ALA A 759 -7.15 2.28 9.03
N SER A 760 -6.10 2.67 9.76
CA SER A 760 -4.80 1.95 9.84
C SER A 760 -4.97 0.51 10.35
N ASP A 761 -5.74 0.31 11.43
CA ASP A 761 -6.09 -1.01 11.97
C ASP A 761 -7.24 -1.72 11.21
N THR A 762 -7.79 -1.12 10.14
CA THR A 762 -9.03 -1.59 9.50
C THR A 762 -8.77 -2.50 8.31
N ASN A 763 -9.46 -3.64 8.22
CA ASN A 763 -9.38 -4.53 7.06
C ASN A 763 -9.90 -3.80 5.80
N ILE A 764 -9.08 -3.85 4.75
CA ILE A 764 -9.29 -3.27 3.41
C ILE A 764 -10.67 -3.60 2.83
N ASP A 765 -11.20 -4.81 3.04
CA ASP A 765 -12.52 -5.21 2.51
C ASP A 765 -13.68 -4.36 3.07
N LEU A 766 -13.52 -3.80 4.27
CA LEU A 766 -14.51 -2.93 4.91
C LEU A 766 -14.53 -1.51 4.30
N TYR A 767 -13.55 -1.12 3.47
CA TYR A 767 -13.45 0.23 2.90
C TYR A 767 -14.64 0.54 1.99
N ARG A 768 -15.22 -0.47 1.32
CA ARG A 768 -16.45 -0.32 0.52
C ARG A 768 -17.65 0.19 1.35
N SER A 769 -17.76 -0.23 2.61
CA SER A 769 -18.81 0.24 3.53
C SER A 769 -18.54 1.63 4.14
N LEU A 770 -17.29 2.10 4.17
CA LEU A 770 -16.95 3.38 4.81
C LEU A 770 -17.72 4.55 4.19
N ILE A 771 -17.89 4.60 2.87
CA ILE A 771 -18.68 5.65 2.20
C ILE A 771 -20.10 5.72 2.81
N GLY A 772 -20.79 4.58 2.89
CA GLY A 772 -22.14 4.52 3.44
C GLY A 772 -22.21 4.98 4.89
N ASP A 773 -21.27 4.57 5.74
CA ASP A 773 -21.32 4.86 7.18
C ASP A 773 -20.81 6.28 7.53
N LEU A 774 -19.86 6.81 6.76
CA LEU A 774 -19.49 8.23 6.78
C LEU A 774 -20.72 9.11 6.53
N TYR A 775 -21.47 8.84 5.46
CA TYR A 775 -22.57 9.72 5.06
C TYR A 775 -23.87 9.48 5.85
N ARG A 776 -24.15 8.24 6.30
CA ARG A 776 -25.22 7.97 7.31
C ARG A 776 -24.99 8.70 8.63
N THR A 777 -23.74 9.02 8.98
CA THR A 777 -23.44 9.89 10.12
C THR A 777 -23.81 11.34 9.81
N THR A 778 -23.53 11.82 8.60
CA THR A 778 -23.81 13.22 8.21
C THR A 778 -25.30 13.59 8.11
N ASP A 779 -26.18 12.63 7.79
CA ASP A 779 -27.64 12.75 7.70
C ASP A 779 -28.34 13.36 8.95
N SER A 780 -27.64 13.46 10.07
CA SER A 780 -28.21 13.88 11.36
C SER A 780 -28.21 15.40 11.62
N ASP A 781 -27.12 16.12 11.31
CA ASP A 781 -26.89 17.50 11.81
C ASP A 781 -25.96 18.41 10.95
N LEU A 782 -25.47 17.97 9.76
CA LEU A 782 -24.30 18.63 9.12
C LEU A 782 -24.49 20.10 8.69
N GLU A 783 -25.57 20.46 8.00
CA GLU A 783 -25.66 21.76 7.28
C GLU A 783 -25.87 23.00 8.17
N ASP A 784 -26.10 22.87 9.49
CA ASP A 784 -26.44 24.04 10.34
C ASP A 784 -25.94 23.95 11.80
N ASN A 785 -25.48 22.79 12.33
CA ASN A 785 -25.14 22.66 13.77
C ASN A 785 -23.96 21.72 14.18
N LEU A 786 -23.40 20.85 13.34
CA LEU A 786 -22.49 19.76 13.79
C LEU A 786 -21.16 20.20 14.43
N LEU A 787 -20.76 21.46 14.26
CA LEU A 787 -19.70 22.11 15.04
C LEU A 787 -20.16 23.49 15.51
N GLY A 788 -20.12 23.74 16.82
CA GLY A 788 -20.28 25.08 17.37
C GLY A 788 -19.21 26.04 16.82
N CYS A 789 -19.45 27.36 16.92
CA CYS A 789 -18.53 28.35 16.37
C CYS A 789 -17.10 28.21 16.91
N ASP A 790 -16.95 27.76 18.15
CA ASP A 790 -15.69 27.64 18.88
C ASP A 790 -15.10 26.20 18.87
N GLU A 791 -15.78 25.21 18.26
CA GLU A 791 -15.35 23.79 18.22
C GLU A 791 -14.64 23.47 16.90
N PHE A 792 -13.63 22.58 16.93
CA PHE A 792 -12.80 22.27 15.74
C PHE A 792 -13.08 20.91 15.10
N ALA A 793 -13.42 19.88 15.89
CA ALA A 793 -13.74 18.55 15.38
C ALA A 793 -14.78 17.84 16.24
N THR A 794 -15.60 16.99 15.60
CA THR A 794 -16.61 16.12 16.23
C THR A 794 -16.41 14.69 15.72
N PRO A 795 -16.40 13.66 16.59
CA PRO A 795 -16.30 12.25 16.17
C PRO A 795 -17.48 11.80 15.29
N LEU A 796 -17.22 10.85 14.39
CA LEU A 796 -18.19 10.17 13.54
C LEU A 796 -18.57 8.79 14.12
N ASP A 797 -19.76 8.29 13.82
CA ASP A 797 -20.29 7.01 14.34
C ASP A 797 -19.90 5.85 13.39
N LEU A 798 -18.60 5.55 13.33
CA LEU A 798 -18.03 4.51 12.48
C LEU A 798 -17.83 3.18 13.22
N GLN A 799 -17.69 2.09 12.46
CA GLN A 799 -17.50 0.74 13.01
C GLN A 799 -16.03 0.53 13.43
N GLU A 800 -15.81 0.16 14.70
CA GLU A 800 -14.49 -0.25 15.21
C GLU A 800 -13.88 -1.37 14.34
N PRO A 801 -12.57 -1.32 14.01
CA PRO A 801 -11.55 -0.43 14.59
C PRO A 801 -11.47 0.96 13.96
N THR A 802 -12.19 1.24 12.87
CA THR A 802 -12.15 2.55 12.18
C THR A 802 -12.49 3.71 13.11
N ARG A 803 -11.69 4.78 13.06
CA ARG A 803 -11.94 6.04 13.77
C ARG A 803 -12.17 7.16 12.77
N GLY A 804 -13.06 8.10 13.07
CA GLY A 804 -13.41 9.17 12.13
C GLY A 804 -13.90 10.43 12.80
N TYR A 805 -13.65 11.57 12.16
CA TYR A 805 -13.94 12.90 12.69
C TYR A 805 -14.37 13.85 11.56
N ALA A 806 -15.42 14.63 11.79
CA ALA A 806 -15.71 15.83 11.02
C ALA A 806 -14.87 16.99 11.58
N VAL A 807 -14.00 17.60 10.75
CA VAL A 807 -12.98 18.57 11.19
C VAL A 807 -13.05 19.85 10.36
N LYS A 808 -13.04 21.02 11.00
CA LYS A 808 -12.78 22.28 10.28
C LYS A 808 -11.35 22.29 9.77
N LEU A 809 -11.17 22.37 8.44
CA LEU A 809 -9.86 22.38 7.79
C LEU A 809 -8.93 23.47 8.38
N SER A 810 -9.51 24.60 8.77
CA SER A 810 -8.84 25.73 9.43
C SER A 810 -8.26 25.45 10.83
N LEU A 811 -8.35 24.21 11.34
CA LEU A 811 -7.53 23.66 12.44
C LEU A 811 -6.07 23.44 12.01
N PHE A 812 -5.85 22.76 10.88
CA PHE A 812 -4.52 22.33 10.45
C PHE A 812 -3.68 23.51 9.94
N ASN A 813 -4.31 24.53 9.36
CA ASN A 813 -3.68 25.81 9.02
C ASN A 813 -3.11 26.56 10.26
N ARG A 814 -3.35 26.08 11.50
CA ARG A 814 -2.84 26.65 12.77
C ARG A 814 -1.76 25.82 13.44
N THR A 815 -1.44 24.62 12.93
CA THR A 815 -0.40 23.75 13.50
C THR A 815 1.01 24.15 13.04
N LEU A 816 2.03 23.67 13.74
CA LEU A 816 3.42 23.83 13.34
C LEU A 816 3.64 23.21 11.94
N ARG A 817 4.23 23.96 11.01
CA ARG A 817 4.47 23.53 9.61
C ARG A 817 3.20 22.98 8.93
N HIS A 818 2.01 23.45 9.33
CA HIS A 818 0.70 23.00 8.85
C HIS A 818 0.46 21.47 8.96
N ALA A 819 1.11 20.78 9.90
CA ALA A 819 0.93 19.34 10.13
C ALA A 819 -0.54 18.90 10.30
N PHE A 820 -0.89 17.75 9.72
CA PHE A 820 -2.11 17.00 10.02
C PHE A 820 -1.89 16.11 11.24
N PHE A 821 -2.96 15.83 12.00
CA PHE A 821 -2.93 15.02 13.21
C PHE A 821 -4.33 14.47 13.52
N GLU A 822 -4.43 13.31 14.17
CA GLU A 822 -5.73 12.76 14.60
C GLU A 822 -6.37 13.68 15.66
N PRO A 823 -7.58 14.23 15.44
CA PRO A 823 -8.17 15.26 16.29
C PRO A 823 -8.89 14.67 17.52
N THR A 824 -8.22 13.79 18.25
CA THR A 824 -8.69 13.24 19.53
C THR A 824 -8.90 14.34 20.58
N GLU A 825 -9.71 14.07 21.62
CA GLU A 825 -9.95 15.04 22.72
C GLU A 825 -8.62 15.53 23.35
N VAL A 826 -7.67 14.62 23.56
CA VAL A 826 -6.34 14.92 24.09
C VAL A 826 -5.51 15.75 23.10
N ASN A 827 -5.52 15.41 21.81
CA ASN A 827 -4.77 16.16 20.80
C ASN A 827 -5.33 17.57 20.58
N LEU A 828 -6.65 17.75 20.63
CA LEU A 828 -7.28 19.08 20.58
C LEU A 828 -6.91 19.91 21.82
N GLU A 829 -6.86 19.29 23.02
CA GLU A 829 -6.37 19.97 24.22
C GLU A 829 -4.89 20.37 24.10
N ILE A 830 -4.00 19.48 23.65
CA ILE A 830 -2.57 19.77 23.43
C ILE A 830 -2.40 20.92 22.43
N HIS A 831 -3.17 20.89 21.34
CA HIS A 831 -3.12 21.91 20.29
C HIS A 831 -3.46 23.31 20.84
N GLN A 832 -4.58 23.41 21.55
CA GLN A 832 -5.08 24.69 22.11
C GLN A 832 -4.22 25.20 23.28
N LYS A 833 -3.69 24.30 24.13
CA LYS A 833 -2.89 24.68 25.31
C LYS A 833 -1.46 25.07 24.94
N HIS A 834 -0.85 24.39 23.96
CA HIS A 834 0.57 24.55 23.64
C HIS A 834 0.85 24.88 22.17
N MET A 835 0.28 24.13 21.21
CA MET A 835 0.79 24.18 19.83
C MET A 835 0.45 25.49 19.08
N GLU A 836 -0.69 26.14 19.33
CA GLU A 836 -0.95 27.49 18.75
C GLU A 836 0.13 28.51 19.16
N ARG A 837 0.60 28.44 20.42
CA ARG A 837 1.71 29.27 20.92
C ARG A 837 3.05 28.86 20.28
N ILE A 838 3.29 27.56 20.12
CA ILE A 838 4.51 27.04 19.50
C ILE A 838 4.62 27.45 18.03
N ARG A 839 3.53 27.40 17.24
CA ARG A 839 3.56 27.89 15.84
C ARG A 839 3.99 29.35 15.79
N THR A 840 3.41 30.19 16.65
CA THR A 840 3.74 31.63 16.71
C THR A 840 5.22 31.88 17.07
N LEU A 841 5.77 31.12 18.03
CA LEU A 841 7.19 31.19 18.38
C LEU A 841 8.10 30.63 17.26
N ALA A 842 7.69 29.56 16.59
CA ALA A 842 8.45 29.00 15.48
C ALA A 842 8.52 30.00 14.32
N GLU A 843 7.42 30.66 13.95
CA GLU A 843 7.35 31.67 12.88
C GLU A 843 8.20 32.92 13.17
N GLU A 844 8.27 33.39 14.43
CA GLU A 844 9.10 34.57 14.79
C GLU A 844 10.62 34.25 14.83
N TRP A 845 10.97 32.99 15.08
CA TRP A 845 12.35 32.59 15.41
C TRP A 845 12.97 31.54 14.46
N GLU A 846 12.26 31.10 13.41
CA GLU A 846 12.72 30.08 12.44
C GLU A 846 14.16 30.31 11.96
N ASP A 847 14.44 31.50 11.43
CA ASP A 847 15.77 31.92 10.93
C ASP A 847 16.87 31.91 12.03
N ALA A 848 16.51 32.05 13.30
CA ALA A 848 17.44 32.00 14.41
C ALA A 848 17.68 30.54 14.86
N ILE A 849 16.62 29.75 15.02
CA ILE A 849 16.71 28.38 15.57
C ILE A 849 17.05 27.30 14.53
N ARG A 850 17.18 27.65 13.24
CA ARG A 850 17.42 26.69 12.14
C ARG A 850 18.64 25.78 12.33
N ASP A 851 19.80 26.34 12.68
CA ASP A 851 21.05 25.60 12.85
C ASP A 851 21.85 26.09 14.08
N SER A 852 22.95 25.43 14.45
CA SER A 852 23.76 25.85 15.62
C SER A 852 24.37 27.24 15.44
N THR A 853 24.80 27.55 14.21
CA THR A 853 25.50 28.79 13.90
C THR A 853 24.51 29.97 13.81
N THR A 854 23.29 29.80 13.31
CA THR A 854 22.26 30.86 13.41
C THR A 854 21.89 31.15 14.85
N LEU A 855 21.78 30.12 15.69
CA LEU A 855 21.35 30.24 17.08
C LEU A 855 22.41 31.00 17.91
N GLU A 856 23.68 30.61 17.77
CA GLU A 856 24.82 31.35 18.33
C GLU A 856 24.85 32.83 17.89
N ASN A 857 24.63 33.12 16.59
CA ASN A 857 24.63 34.49 16.07
C ASN A 857 23.41 35.33 16.52
N ASN A 858 22.37 34.72 17.08
CA ASN A 858 21.17 35.39 17.60
C ASN A 858 21.07 35.37 19.13
N LEU A 859 22.08 34.87 19.86
CA LEU A 859 22.01 34.67 21.31
C LEU A 859 21.62 35.95 22.08
N GLU A 860 22.26 37.10 21.81
CA GLU A 860 21.91 38.40 22.43
C GLU A 860 20.43 38.80 22.20
N ARG A 861 19.82 38.34 21.08
CA ARG A 861 18.40 38.56 20.76
C ARG A 861 17.51 37.58 21.53
N ILE A 862 17.89 36.31 21.63
CA ILE A 862 17.14 35.28 22.38
C ILE A 862 17.12 35.63 23.87
N GLU A 863 18.27 35.98 24.46
CA GLU A 863 18.38 36.49 25.83
C GLU A 863 17.54 37.76 26.04
N GLY A 864 17.70 38.75 25.15
CA GLY A 864 17.11 40.07 25.29
C GLY A 864 15.61 40.12 25.05
N ASP A 865 15.13 39.56 23.94
CA ASP A 865 13.76 39.70 23.46
C ASP A 865 12.85 38.52 23.88
N HIS A 866 13.39 37.34 24.23
CA HIS A 866 12.58 36.18 24.65
C HIS A 866 12.79 35.82 26.12
N LEU A 867 13.98 35.36 26.50
CA LEU A 867 14.23 34.83 27.86
C LEU A 867 14.01 35.88 28.96
N SER A 868 14.35 37.15 28.71
CA SER A 868 14.11 38.23 29.69
C SER A 868 12.62 38.56 29.96
N GLN A 869 11.70 37.97 29.19
CA GLN A 869 10.25 38.20 29.28
C GLN A 869 9.44 36.99 29.80
N ILE A 870 10.09 35.83 30.01
CA ILE A 870 9.38 34.59 30.34
C ILE A 870 9.18 34.41 31.85
N GLU A 871 8.01 33.94 32.28
CA GLU A 871 7.69 33.67 33.69
C GLU A 871 7.27 32.18 33.90
N PRO A 872 7.46 31.59 35.09
CA PRO A 872 7.00 30.23 35.39
C PRO A 872 5.51 30.02 35.08
N GLY A 873 5.21 28.96 34.32
CA GLY A 873 3.89 28.69 33.73
C GLY A 873 3.73 29.15 32.28
N ASP A 874 4.72 29.84 31.69
CA ASP A 874 4.80 30.02 30.23
C ASP A 874 5.21 28.72 29.51
N THR A 875 5.01 28.68 28.19
CA THR A 875 5.58 27.63 27.31
C THR A 875 6.53 28.26 26.29
N SER A 876 7.70 27.64 26.13
CA SER A 876 8.74 27.97 25.14
C SER A 876 8.98 26.76 24.22
N ILE A 877 9.99 26.82 23.37
CA ILE A 877 10.50 25.69 22.57
C ILE A 877 11.95 25.40 22.93
N VAL A 878 12.39 24.13 22.84
CA VAL A 878 13.77 23.70 23.12
C VAL A 878 14.82 24.56 22.40
N GLY A 879 14.57 24.95 21.15
CA GLY A 879 15.47 25.79 20.34
C GLY A 879 15.61 27.25 20.78
N LEU A 880 14.80 27.73 21.72
CA LEU A 880 14.94 29.04 22.37
C LEU A 880 15.44 28.94 23.82
N LEU A 881 15.53 27.73 24.37
CA LEU A 881 16.04 27.45 25.71
C LEU A 881 17.47 26.88 25.70
N THR A 882 17.94 26.35 24.56
CA THR A 882 19.22 25.64 24.48
C THR A 882 20.13 26.12 23.36
N LEU A 883 21.44 26.18 23.65
CA LEU A 883 22.52 26.20 22.67
C LEU A 883 22.94 24.77 22.39
N GLY A 884 23.45 24.47 21.18
CA GLY A 884 23.94 23.12 20.91
C GLY A 884 24.05 22.72 19.45
N GLY A 885 24.69 21.57 19.23
CA GLY A 885 24.99 21.05 17.91
C GLY A 885 25.82 19.76 17.91
N GLN A 886 26.32 19.40 16.73
CA GLN A 886 27.29 18.31 16.57
C GLN A 886 28.62 18.67 17.25
N GLY A 887 29.26 17.69 17.91
CA GLY A 887 30.66 17.78 18.35
C GLY A 887 31.64 17.43 17.22
N LEU A 888 32.49 16.42 17.44
CA LEU A 888 33.48 15.98 16.44
C LEU A 888 32.84 15.65 15.09
N ALA A 889 33.51 15.96 13.97
CA ALA A 889 33.00 15.72 12.62
C ALA A 889 34.07 15.12 11.71
N THR A 890 33.73 13.99 11.05
CA THR A 890 34.48 13.35 9.94
C THR A 890 36.01 13.29 10.11
N GLY A 891 36.52 12.24 10.77
CA GLY A 891 37.95 11.98 10.89
C GLY A 891 38.23 10.58 11.43
N ASN A 892 39.48 10.12 11.41
CA ASN A 892 39.90 8.83 11.98
C ASN A 892 40.04 8.93 13.52
N ASN A 893 38.98 9.38 14.20
CA ASN A 893 38.99 9.71 15.63
C ASN A 893 39.37 8.52 16.52
N GLU A 894 39.21 7.30 16.01
CA GLU A 894 39.70 6.03 16.55
C GLU A 894 41.19 6.05 16.93
N GLU A 895 42.01 6.80 16.19
CA GLU A 895 43.43 7.06 16.48
C GLU A 895 43.62 7.77 17.84
N TYR A 896 42.58 8.38 18.42
CA TYR A 896 42.64 9.17 19.65
C TYR A 896 41.80 8.58 20.82
N LEU A 897 41.13 7.43 20.60
CA LEU A 897 40.27 6.77 21.59
C LEU A 897 40.99 5.71 22.45
N ALA A 898 40.41 5.44 23.63
CA ALA A 898 40.72 4.33 24.53
C ALA A 898 39.50 3.89 25.37
N TYR A 899 39.50 2.65 25.84
CA TYR A 899 38.57 2.18 26.87
C TYR A 899 39.18 2.27 28.27
N ILE A 900 38.39 2.57 29.30
CA ILE A 900 38.84 2.42 30.70
C ILE A 900 38.94 0.95 31.09
N ASP A 901 39.93 0.58 31.92
CA ASP A 901 40.02 -0.79 32.42
C ASP A 901 38.77 -1.19 33.23
N GLY A 902 38.45 -2.48 33.23
CA GLY A 902 37.20 -3.02 33.77
C GLY A 902 36.03 -3.00 32.77
N SER A 903 35.99 -2.08 31.80
CA SER A 903 34.93 -1.97 30.79
C SER A 903 34.75 -3.22 29.91
N ARG A 904 33.63 -3.31 29.19
CA ARG A 904 33.37 -4.40 28.22
C ARG A 904 34.31 -4.32 27.02
N GLY A 905 34.62 -3.10 26.55
CA GLY A 905 35.59 -2.84 25.49
C GLY A 905 37.01 -3.25 25.86
N ALA A 906 37.50 -2.84 27.04
CA ALA A 906 38.85 -3.15 27.51
C ALA A 906 39.11 -4.66 27.62
N ARG A 907 38.11 -5.45 28.04
CA ARG A 907 38.21 -6.92 28.09
C ARG A 907 38.45 -7.52 26.70
N LYS A 908 37.76 -7.06 25.66
CA LYS A 908 37.97 -7.50 24.27
C LYS A 908 39.37 -7.13 23.77
N VAL A 909 39.81 -5.88 24.00
CA VAL A 909 41.15 -5.40 23.57
C VAL A 909 42.29 -6.16 24.25
N LYS A 910 42.13 -6.48 25.55
CA LYS A 910 43.08 -7.33 26.30
C LYS A 910 43.12 -8.75 25.78
N GLN A 911 41.96 -9.37 25.54
CA GLN A 911 41.87 -10.74 25.03
C GLN A 911 42.49 -10.91 23.64
N ARG A 912 42.34 -9.91 22.75
CA ARG A 912 42.97 -9.91 21.42
C ARG A 912 44.51 -9.82 21.47
N ASN A 913 45.06 -9.24 22.53
CA ASN A 913 46.47 -8.85 22.61
C ASN A 913 47.21 -9.47 23.82
N GLU A 914 46.78 -10.63 24.31
CA GLU A 914 47.22 -11.19 25.60
C GLU A 914 48.75 -11.31 25.78
N GLU A 915 49.50 -11.56 24.70
CA GLU A 915 50.98 -11.64 24.74
C GLU A 915 51.70 -10.28 24.59
N THR A 916 51.02 -9.22 24.13
CA THR A 916 51.62 -7.93 23.72
C THR A 916 51.01 -6.71 24.42
N PHE A 917 49.99 -6.89 25.26
CA PHE A 917 49.18 -5.81 25.81
C PHE A 917 49.93 -4.86 26.75
N THR A 918 49.82 -3.55 26.48
CA THR A 918 50.30 -2.44 27.32
C THR A 918 49.21 -1.38 27.51
N TYR A 919 49.08 -0.83 28.73
CA TYR A 919 48.16 0.28 29.03
C TYR A 919 48.68 1.60 28.44
N GLY A 920 47.77 2.43 27.93
CA GLY A 920 48.07 3.73 27.30
C GLY A 920 48.66 3.64 25.88
N GLU A 921 49.17 2.49 25.46
CA GLU A 921 49.72 2.26 24.11
C GLU A 921 48.66 1.67 23.15
N LYS A 922 48.94 1.76 21.84
CA LYS A 922 48.09 1.23 20.75
C LYS A 922 48.38 -0.26 20.55
N ASN A 923 47.45 -1.13 20.95
CA ASN A 923 47.65 -2.58 20.94
C ASN A 923 47.21 -3.17 19.59
N GLU A 924 48.08 -3.04 18.59
CA GLU A 924 47.79 -3.37 17.19
C GLU A 924 47.71 -4.87 16.92
N ASN A 925 46.49 -5.34 16.67
CA ASN A 925 46.17 -6.48 15.83
C ASN A 925 44.93 -6.11 15.01
N THR A 926 44.91 -6.48 13.73
CA THR A 926 43.91 -6.03 12.74
C THR A 926 42.46 -6.43 13.09
N PHE A 927 41.50 -5.74 12.46
CA PHE A 927 40.05 -5.95 12.55
C PHE A 927 39.28 -5.48 13.82
N SER A 928 39.62 -4.35 14.45
CA SER A 928 38.58 -3.48 15.06
C SER A 928 39.04 -2.03 15.34
N SER A 929 38.05 -1.16 15.52
CA SER A 929 38.08 0.31 15.60
C SER A 929 38.60 0.96 16.89
N VAL A 930 38.91 0.20 17.94
CA VAL A 930 39.59 0.74 19.14
C VAL A 930 40.59 -0.30 19.65
N SER A 931 41.79 0.15 20.03
CA SER A 931 42.92 -0.71 20.40
C SER A 931 43.70 -0.26 21.65
N ARG A 932 43.24 0.78 22.36
CA ARG A 932 43.85 1.24 23.61
C ARG A 932 43.00 0.90 24.84
N VAL A 933 43.68 0.70 25.95
CA VAL A 933 43.06 0.63 27.28
C VAL A 933 43.88 1.49 28.24
N ILE A 934 43.19 2.33 29.02
CA ILE A 934 43.78 3.20 30.04
C ILE A 934 43.31 2.78 31.44
N THR A 935 43.90 3.40 32.46
CA THR A 935 43.56 3.23 33.88
C THR A 935 43.34 4.61 34.51
N GLU A 936 42.79 4.65 35.73
CA GLU A 936 42.47 5.90 36.47
C GLU A 936 43.64 6.90 36.52
N GLU A 937 44.90 6.44 36.51
CA GLU A 937 46.11 7.29 36.50
C GLU A 937 46.43 7.99 35.16
N TYR A 938 45.54 7.87 34.17
CA TYR A 938 45.58 8.61 32.89
C TYR A 938 44.41 9.59 32.74
N LEU A 939 43.42 9.55 33.64
CA LEU A 939 42.23 10.39 33.57
C LEU A 939 42.53 11.80 34.07
N ALA A 940 42.01 12.80 33.34
CA ALA A 940 42.01 14.18 33.77
C ALA A 940 40.84 14.45 34.74
N ASP A 941 41.07 15.36 35.69
CA ASP A 941 40.07 15.89 36.62
C ASP A 941 39.37 17.08 35.95
N VAL A 942 38.17 16.86 35.41
CA VAL A 942 37.47 17.80 34.51
C VAL A 942 36.91 19.04 35.24
N ASP A 943 36.56 18.88 36.53
CA ASP A 943 36.26 19.98 37.47
C ASP A 943 37.45 20.94 37.62
N SER A 944 38.68 20.44 37.43
CA SER A 944 39.92 21.22 37.62
C SER A 944 40.42 21.94 36.37
N MET A 945 39.82 21.69 35.21
CA MET A 945 40.28 22.22 33.92
C MET A 945 39.96 23.71 33.73
N SER A 946 40.92 24.48 33.21
CA SER A 946 40.66 25.86 32.79
C SER A 946 39.95 25.94 31.43
N GLU A 947 39.30 27.07 31.13
CA GLU A 947 38.65 27.35 29.83
C GLU A 947 39.57 27.07 28.63
N ASP A 948 40.86 27.45 28.71
CA ASP A 948 41.86 27.19 27.66
C ASP A 948 42.22 25.70 27.55
N GLU A 949 42.12 24.93 28.63
CA GLU A 949 42.32 23.47 28.60
C GLU A 949 41.07 22.71 28.13
N ARG A 950 39.87 23.22 28.43
CA ARG A 950 38.61 22.71 27.85
C ARG A 950 38.59 22.92 26.34
N LEU A 951 38.82 24.16 25.86
CA LEU A 951 38.76 24.52 24.44
C LEU A 951 39.95 24.02 23.60
N ASN A 952 41.19 24.18 24.08
CA ASN A 952 42.40 23.94 23.28
C ASN A 952 43.21 22.71 23.72
N GLY A 953 42.81 22.04 24.81
CA GLY A 953 43.46 20.84 25.32
C GLY A 953 44.46 21.05 26.46
N LEU A 954 44.74 19.95 27.15
CA LEU A 954 45.65 19.81 28.28
C LEU A 954 47.13 19.85 27.80
N ASP A 955 48.03 20.28 28.67
CA ASP A 955 49.48 20.26 28.39
C ASP A 955 49.97 18.83 28.06
N SER A 956 50.56 18.63 26.87
CA SER A 956 50.99 17.32 26.37
C SER A 956 52.08 16.64 27.20
N ASP A 957 52.79 17.38 28.06
CA ASP A 957 53.74 16.81 29.03
C ASP A 957 53.05 16.16 30.27
N ARG A 958 51.71 16.27 30.40
CA ARG A 958 50.91 15.58 31.43
C ARG A 958 50.72 14.09 31.11
N LYS A 959 50.36 13.28 32.12
CA LYS A 959 49.94 11.87 31.95
C LYS A 959 48.42 11.72 32.00
N ASP A 960 47.81 12.56 32.82
CA ASP A 960 46.40 12.83 33.02
C ASP A 960 45.85 13.71 31.89
N THR A 961 45.77 13.14 30.68
CA THR A 961 45.29 13.83 29.47
C THR A 961 44.01 13.22 28.87
N TRP A 962 43.46 12.16 29.46
CA TRP A 962 42.30 11.46 28.92
C TRP A 962 41.01 11.93 29.59
N VAL A 963 40.04 12.33 28.78
CA VAL A 963 38.71 12.80 29.22
C VAL A 963 37.61 11.86 28.70
N PRO A 964 36.44 11.79 29.35
CA PRO A 964 35.30 11.04 28.83
C PRO A 964 34.90 11.49 27.42
N ILE A 965 34.42 10.55 26.60
CA ILE A 965 33.76 10.87 25.33
C ILE A 965 32.36 10.25 25.27
N GLU A 966 31.40 11.08 24.90
CA GLU A 966 30.01 10.72 24.75
C GLU A 966 29.74 10.26 23.31
N LYS A 967 29.40 8.97 23.12
CA LYS A 967 29.30 8.32 21.80
C LYS A 967 28.18 7.28 21.73
N GLY A 968 27.35 7.39 20.69
CA GLY A 968 26.29 6.43 20.34
C GLY A 968 25.18 6.28 21.37
N PHE A 969 24.03 5.75 20.95
CA PHE A 969 22.85 5.56 21.80
C PHE A 969 22.37 4.11 21.73
N LYS A 970 21.72 3.64 22.79
CA LYS A 970 20.98 2.38 22.85
C LYS A 970 19.73 2.58 23.69
N SER A 971 18.69 1.77 23.46
CA SER A 971 17.43 1.82 24.20
C SER A 971 17.55 1.50 25.70
N ASP A 972 18.67 0.91 26.15
CA ASP A 972 19.02 0.72 27.57
C ASP A 972 19.82 1.90 28.20
N GLU A 973 20.11 2.97 27.44
CA GLU A 973 20.96 4.12 27.83
C GLU A 973 20.18 5.46 27.90
N ILE A 974 18.86 5.40 28.14
CA ILE A 974 17.99 6.55 28.49
C ILE A 974 18.50 7.19 29.79
N TYR A 975 18.33 8.49 30.03
CA TYR A 975 18.81 9.22 31.24
C TYR A 975 20.33 9.26 31.46
N TYR A 976 21.05 8.14 31.57
CA TYR A 976 22.50 8.12 31.79
C TYR A 976 23.24 6.93 31.15
N LYS A 977 24.48 7.20 30.72
CA LYS A 977 25.41 6.21 30.18
C LYS A 977 26.66 6.09 31.05
N ALA A 978 27.04 4.85 31.40
CA ALA A 978 28.29 4.61 32.11
C ALA A 978 29.51 4.92 31.21
N LYS A 979 30.31 5.92 31.60
CA LYS A 979 31.52 6.40 30.90
C LYS A 979 32.60 5.32 30.78
N ASP A 980 32.53 4.50 29.74
CA ASP A 980 33.47 3.39 29.47
C ASP A 980 34.56 3.71 28.44
N SER A 981 34.36 4.81 27.69
CA SER A 981 35.15 5.25 26.54
C SER A 981 35.69 6.67 26.77
N TYR A 982 36.94 6.91 26.35
CA TYR A 982 37.70 8.13 26.64
C TYR A 982 38.50 8.58 25.40
N ILE A 983 38.73 9.88 25.27
CA ILE A 983 39.54 10.51 24.23
C ILE A 983 40.76 11.22 24.83
N ASN A 984 41.87 11.22 24.10
CA ASN A 984 43.07 11.97 24.49
C ASN A 984 42.89 13.46 24.18
N TRP A 985 42.81 14.29 25.22
CA TRP A 985 42.60 15.74 25.15
C TRP A 985 43.88 16.56 25.36
N SER A 986 45.06 15.98 25.09
CA SER A 986 46.32 16.74 25.02
C SER A 986 46.36 17.69 23.81
N ARG A 987 47.06 18.82 23.90
CA ARG A 987 47.15 19.82 22.82
C ARG A 987 47.61 19.26 21.48
N ASP A 988 48.54 18.31 21.48
CA ASP A 988 48.98 17.64 20.25
C ASP A 988 47.91 16.68 19.68
N ALA A 989 47.08 16.06 20.53
CA ALA A 989 45.99 15.20 20.11
C ALA A 989 44.77 16.00 19.61
N VAL A 990 44.38 17.06 20.32
CA VAL A 990 43.33 18.00 19.89
C VAL A 990 43.69 18.60 18.53
N LYS A 991 44.95 19.02 18.34
CA LYS A 991 45.41 19.48 17.02
C LYS A 991 45.43 18.36 15.98
N GLY A 992 45.82 17.14 16.34
CA GLY A 992 45.78 15.98 15.44
C GLY A 992 44.37 15.68 14.93
N ILE A 993 43.37 15.73 15.81
CA ILE A 993 41.95 15.53 15.46
C ILE A 993 41.43 16.61 14.49
N ASP A 994 41.93 17.85 14.59
CA ASP A 994 41.56 18.96 13.69
C ASP A 994 42.43 19.04 12.41
N ASP A 995 43.61 18.39 12.38
CA ASP A 995 44.39 18.15 11.15
C ASP A 995 43.84 16.94 10.35
N ASP A 996 43.35 15.89 11.03
CA ASP A 996 42.80 14.64 10.47
C ASP A 996 41.26 14.68 10.27
N GLY A 997 40.59 15.75 10.69
CA GLY A 997 39.13 15.87 10.75
C GLY A 997 38.65 17.29 11.04
N LEU A 998 37.63 17.46 11.88
CA LEU A 998 37.12 18.78 12.29
C LEU A 998 36.49 18.74 13.69
N ILE A 999 36.93 19.63 14.59
CA ILE A 999 36.28 19.83 15.90
C ILE A 999 35.24 20.95 15.77
N ARG A 1000 33.94 20.61 15.89
CA ARG A 1000 32.85 21.61 15.95
C ARG A 1000 32.46 21.90 17.39
N ASN A 1001 31.97 23.12 17.60
CA ASN A 1001 31.27 23.56 18.81
C ASN A 1001 31.98 23.18 20.15
N PRO A 1002 33.31 23.35 20.28
CA PRO A 1002 34.04 22.91 21.48
C PRO A 1002 33.67 23.67 22.76
N GLY A 1003 32.93 24.78 22.65
CA GLY A 1003 32.39 25.55 23.77
C GLY A 1003 31.22 24.88 24.50
N TYR A 1004 30.72 23.73 24.03
CA TYR A 1004 29.70 22.92 24.73
C TYR A 1004 30.27 21.59 25.25
N TYR A 1005 31.60 21.41 25.22
CA TYR A 1005 32.23 20.23 25.81
C TYR A 1005 32.44 20.44 27.31
N PHE A 1006 32.26 19.36 28.08
CA PHE A 1006 32.42 19.35 29.55
C PHE A 1006 31.38 20.16 30.36
N ASP A 1007 30.40 20.78 29.72
CA ASP A 1007 29.31 21.49 30.39
C ASP A 1007 28.07 20.58 30.53
N PRO A 1008 27.21 20.77 31.55
CA PRO A 1008 25.99 19.99 31.73
C PRO A 1008 25.04 20.14 30.54
N GLY A 1009 24.46 19.05 30.07
CA GLY A 1009 23.53 19.09 28.95
C GLY A 1009 22.81 17.77 28.70
N ILE A 1010 22.01 17.75 27.65
CA ILE A 1010 21.38 16.55 27.12
C ILE A 1010 22.04 16.13 25.81
N PHE A 1011 22.45 14.87 25.73
CA PHE A 1011 22.88 14.23 24.50
C PHE A 1011 21.70 13.51 23.85
N SER A 1012 21.41 13.89 22.60
CA SER A 1012 20.55 13.14 21.70
C SER A 1012 21.38 12.46 20.62
N SER A 1013 20.88 11.34 20.11
CA SER A 1013 21.51 10.60 19.02
C SER A 1013 21.30 11.31 17.67
N ARG A 1014 22.05 10.95 16.63
CA ARG A 1014 21.91 11.55 15.28
C ARG A 1014 21.56 10.54 14.19
N GLY A 1015 20.41 10.75 13.55
CA GLY A 1015 19.98 10.06 12.33
C GLY A 1015 18.83 9.09 12.55
N GLY A 1016 17.59 9.61 12.50
CA GLY A 1016 16.37 8.81 12.31
C GLY A 1016 16.08 7.79 13.39
N PHE A 1017 15.65 8.25 14.57
CA PHE A 1017 15.15 7.37 15.62
C PHE A 1017 13.64 7.24 15.50
N SER A 1018 13.12 6.05 15.74
CA SER A 1018 11.68 5.83 15.93
C SER A 1018 11.19 6.54 17.19
N GLU A 1019 12.01 6.55 18.25
CA GLU A 1019 11.66 7.04 19.59
C GLU A 1019 12.40 8.35 19.93
N LEU A 1020 11.74 9.28 20.64
CA LEU A 1020 12.32 10.49 21.20
C LEU A 1020 13.06 10.17 22.51
N LYS A 1021 14.37 9.91 22.45
CA LYS A 1021 15.16 9.53 23.64
C LYS A 1021 16.45 10.33 23.79
N VAL A 1022 16.68 10.82 25.01
CA VAL A 1022 17.83 11.65 25.40
C VAL A 1022 18.49 11.16 26.69
N ARG A 1023 19.75 11.51 26.90
CA ARG A 1023 20.44 11.28 28.18
C ARG A 1023 21.15 12.52 28.69
N TYR A 1024 21.18 12.68 30.01
CA TYR A 1024 22.01 13.67 30.67
C TYR A 1024 23.49 13.33 30.46
N THR A 1025 24.29 14.33 30.11
CA THR A 1025 25.74 14.22 29.97
C THR A 1025 26.43 15.38 30.68
N ASP A 1026 27.56 15.07 31.31
CA ASP A 1026 28.43 15.98 32.05
C ASP A 1026 29.89 15.66 31.71
N ASP A 1027 30.83 16.59 31.90
CA ASP A 1027 32.28 16.36 31.85
C ASP A 1027 32.81 15.57 30.64
N SER A 1028 32.17 15.68 29.48
CA SER A 1028 32.44 14.83 28.31
C SER A 1028 32.66 15.62 27.02
N VAL A 1029 33.51 15.09 26.13
CA VAL A 1029 33.63 15.50 24.72
C VAL A 1029 32.54 14.80 23.91
N ILE A 1030 31.95 15.48 22.92
CA ILE A 1030 30.82 14.94 22.15
C ILE A 1030 31.29 14.39 20.79
N ASP A 1031 30.96 13.14 20.48
CA ASP A 1031 31.29 12.47 19.22
C ASP A 1031 30.35 12.86 18.05
N SER A 1032 30.75 12.51 16.82
CA SER A 1032 29.98 12.68 15.58
C SER A 1032 28.62 11.99 15.53
N THR A 1033 28.36 11.03 16.42
CA THR A 1033 27.16 10.21 16.48
C THR A 1033 25.94 10.85 17.15
N GLY A 1034 26.04 12.12 17.59
CA GLY A 1034 24.93 12.81 18.25
C GLY A 1034 24.97 14.33 18.16
N VAL A 1035 24.06 14.93 18.91
CA VAL A 1035 23.94 16.37 19.16
C VAL A 1035 23.84 16.58 20.67
N VAL A 1036 24.61 17.52 21.20
CA VAL A 1036 24.42 18.02 22.57
C VAL A 1036 23.56 19.28 22.54
N LEU A 1037 22.69 19.43 23.54
CA LEU A 1037 21.99 20.68 23.85
C LEU A 1037 22.29 21.04 25.32
N VAL A 1038 22.69 22.29 25.55
CA VAL A 1038 23.08 22.89 26.84
C VAL A 1038 22.12 24.06 27.10
N SER A 1039 21.67 24.27 28.34
CA SER A 1039 20.76 25.39 28.64
C SER A 1039 21.43 26.74 28.37
N ILE A 1040 20.66 27.71 27.87
CA ILE A 1040 21.10 29.10 27.76
C ILE A 1040 21.10 29.77 29.14
N ASP A 1041 20.13 29.43 29.98
CA ASP A 1041 20.00 29.96 31.33
C ASP A 1041 19.49 28.87 32.29
N GLU A 1042 20.38 28.34 33.12
CA GLU A 1042 20.07 27.35 34.17
C GLU A 1042 19.25 27.94 35.33
N ASP A 1043 19.06 29.27 35.43
CA ASP A 1043 18.06 29.88 36.33
C ASP A 1043 16.63 29.85 35.72
N VAL A 1044 16.47 29.41 34.45
CA VAL A 1044 15.17 29.31 33.72
C VAL A 1044 14.74 27.85 33.49
N VAL A 1045 15.65 26.99 33.00
CA VAL A 1045 15.48 25.53 32.93
C VAL A 1045 16.83 24.82 33.07
N SER A 1046 16.90 23.81 33.94
CA SER A 1046 18.09 22.97 34.04
C SER A 1046 18.19 21.89 32.95
N ALA A 1047 19.41 21.47 32.62
CA ALA A 1047 19.65 20.32 31.76
C ALA A 1047 18.99 19.01 32.25
N LYS A 1048 18.76 18.86 33.57
CA LYS A 1048 18.06 17.69 34.14
C LYS A 1048 16.55 17.78 33.96
N TYR A 1049 15.96 18.96 34.14
CA TYR A 1049 14.53 19.18 33.88
C TYR A 1049 14.18 18.82 32.44
N LEU A 1050 14.96 19.33 31.48
CA LEU A 1050 14.83 18.97 30.06
C LEU A 1050 15.01 17.46 29.81
N ASN A 1051 15.90 16.79 30.56
CA ASN A 1051 16.11 15.34 30.44
C ASN A 1051 14.95 14.49 31.00
N GLY A 1052 14.21 15.01 31.98
CA GLY A 1052 12.96 14.40 32.46
C GLY A 1052 11.83 14.54 31.44
N LEU A 1053 11.60 15.75 30.95
CA LEU A 1053 10.53 16.03 29.98
C LEU A 1053 10.75 15.30 28.66
N LEU A 1054 11.94 15.40 28.04
CA LEU A 1054 12.22 14.83 26.71
C LEU A 1054 12.39 13.30 26.69
N ASN A 1055 12.18 12.62 27.82
CA ASN A 1055 12.05 11.15 27.93
C ASN A 1055 10.65 10.74 28.46
N SER A 1056 9.67 11.66 28.45
CA SER A 1056 8.30 11.36 28.86
C SER A 1056 7.42 10.97 27.69
N GLU A 1057 6.43 10.13 27.96
CA GLU A 1057 5.40 9.71 27.00
C GLU A 1057 4.67 10.93 26.41
N VAL A 1058 4.51 12.01 27.19
CA VAL A 1058 3.96 13.30 26.75
C VAL A 1058 4.79 13.95 25.64
N CYS A 1059 6.11 14.02 25.77
CA CYS A 1059 6.96 14.66 24.74
C CYS A 1059 7.14 13.80 23.49
N GLU A 1060 7.12 12.47 23.65
CA GLU A 1060 7.09 11.52 22.54
C GLU A 1060 5.79 11.68 21.75
N HIS A 1061 4.63 11.57 22.40
CA HIS A 1061 3.30 11.76 21.79
C HIS A 1061 3.12 13.11 21.10
N ILE A 1062 3.61 14.21 21.69
CA ILE A 1062 3.59 15.55 21.07
C ILE A 1062 4.48 15.60 19.82
N THR A 1063 5.64 14.96 19.84
CA THR A 1063 6.54 14.92 18.70
C THR A 1063 5.90 14.15 17.54
N ASP A 1064 5.29 13.01 17.85
CA ASP A 1064 4.72 12.10 16.87
C ASP A 1064 3.45 12.69 16.24
N SER A 1065 2.57 13.25 17.05
CA SER A 1065 1.30 13.83 16.58
C SER A 1065 1.47 15.18 15.87
N PHE A 1066 2.46 16.02 16.21
CA PHE A 1066 2.48 17.43 15.77
C PHE A 1066 3.77 17.93 15.13
N ILE A 1067 4.87 17.16 15.14
CA ILE A 1067 6.19 17.67 14.72
C ILE A 1067 6.84 16.79 13.66
N ASN A 1068 7.03 15.50 13.95
CA ASN A 1068 7.59 14.51 13.05
C ASN A 1068 7.41 13.08 13.61
N SER A 1069 6.56 12.26 12.99
CA SER A 1069 6.33 10.85 13.38
C SER A 1069 7.55 9.97 13.08
N SER A 1070 8.12 10.04 11.87
CA SER A 1070 9.16 9.13 11.41
C SER A 1070 10.49 9.82 11.08
N GLY A 1071 11.61 9.10 11.25
CA GLY A 1071 12.94 9.62 10.89
C GLY A 1071 13.39 10.86 11.68
N LYS A 1072 12.87 11.05 12.90
CA LYS A 1072 13.03 12.22 13.80
C LYS A 1072 14.45 12.83 13.79
N GLN A 1073 14.54 14.15 13.60
CA GLN A 1073 15.81 14.88 13.52
C GLN A 1073 16.02 15.87 14.68
N ALA A 1074 17.29 16.24 14.93
CA ALA A 1074 17.64 17.23 15.95
C ALA A 1074 17.12 18.65 15.65
N THR A 1075 16.68 18.92 14.42
CA THR A 1075 15.93 20.13 14.05
C THR A 1075 14.48 20.08 14.51
N ASP A 1076 13.85 18.90 14.52
CA ASP A 1076 12.47 18.71 14.96
C ASP A 1076 12.38 18.85 16.49
N MET A 1077 13.37 18.28 17.20
CA MET A 1077 13.54 18.46 18.65
C MET A 1077 13.53 19.93 19.09
N ARG A 1078 14.04 20.86 18.25
CA ARG A 1078 14.08 22.29 18.58
C ARG A 1078 12.70 22.95 18.68
N HIS A 1079 11.66 22.34 18.10
CA HIS A 1079 10.29 22.84 18.14
C HIS A 1079 9.42 22.22 19.25
N ILE A 1080 9.95 21.24 20.01
CA ILE A 1080 9.19 20.60 21.10
C ILE A 1080 8.81 21.68 22.15
N PRO A 1081 7.51 21.80 22.53
CA PRO A 1081 7.07 22.68 23.61
C PRO A 1081 7.72 22.27 24.93
N ILE A 1082 8.19 23.26 25.70
CA ILE A 1082 8.67 23.08 27.08
C ILE A 1082 7.94 24.09 27.97
N PRO A 1083 7.11 23.66 28.95
CA PRO A 1083 6.61 24.54 30.00
C PRO A 1083 7.75 24.98 30.92
N ILE A 1084 7.74 26.24 31.36
CA ILE A 1084 8.74 26.79 32.27
C ILE A 1084 8.32 26.48 33.72
N PRO A 1085 9.10 25.73 34.49
CA PRO A 1085 8.68 25.25 35.81
C PRO A 1085 8.75 26.33 36.87
N THR A 1086 8.03 26.14 37.98
CA THR A 1086 8.44 26.75 39.26
C THR A 1086 9.57 25.94 39.88
N SER A 1087 10.39 26.55 40.74
CA SER A 1087 11.51 25.85 41.40
C SER A 1087 11.12 24.71 42.35
N GLU A 1088 9.82 24.50 42.63
CA GLU A 1088 9.32 23.30 43.33
C GLU A 1088 9.05 22.16 42.33
N GLU A 1089 8.49 22.46 41.16
CA GLU A 1089 8.25 21.51 40.08
C GLU A 1089 9.54 21.05 39.40
N GLU A 1090 10.48 21.97 39.17
CA GLU A 1090 11.81 21.68 38.64
C GLU A 1090 12.55 20.68 39.53
N GLN A 1091 12.71 21.01 40.82
CA GLN A 1091 13.38 20.13 41.79
C GLN A 1091 12.72 18.75 41.86
N MET A 1092 11.39 18.65 41.72
CA MET A 1092 10.69 17.36 41.73
C MET A 1092 10.99 16.49 40.51
N ILE A 1093 11.20 17.07 39.33
CA ILE A 1093 11.67 16.32 38.14
C ILE A 1093 13.15 15.97 38.30
N GLU A 1094 13.99 16.88 38.79
CA GLU A 1094 15.42 16.62 39.01
C GLU A 1094 15.68 15.48 40.01
N GLU A 1095 14.93 15.41 41.12
CA GLU A 1095 15.06 14.34 42.12
C GLU A 1095 14.68 12.96 41.55
N LEU A 1096 13.71 12.89 40.61
CA LEU A 1096 13.35 11.67 39.91
C LEU A 1096 14.40 11.27 38.85
N VAL A 1097 14.92 12.23 38.10
CA VAL A 1097 16.02 12.01 37.14
C VAL A 1097 17.28 11.52 37.87
N ASP A 1098 17.63 12.10 39.03
CA ASP A 1098 18.75 11.59 39.84
C ASP A 1098 18.47 10.17 40.42
N GLU A 1099 17.22 9.80 40.75
CA GLU A 1099 16.89 8.41 41.10
C GLU A 1099 17.04 7.47 39.89
N ALA A 1100 16.57 7.84 38.70
CA ALA A 1100 16.73 7.06 37.46
C ALA A 1100 18.22 6.83 37.11
N ILE A 1101 19.02 7.89 37.17
CA ILE A 1101 20.47 7.86 36.95
C ILE A 1101 21.16 6.98 38.02
N SER A 1102 20.71 7.02 39.28
CA SER A 1102 21.21 6.17 40.36
C SER A 1102 20.87 4.67 40.17
N ILE A 1103 19.66 4.37 39.67
CA ILE A 1103 19.25 3.01 39.30
C ILE A 1103 20.17 2.45 38.20
N GLN A 1104 20.46 3.22 37.15
CA GLN A 1104 21.35 2.79 36.07
C GLN A 1104 22.82 2.70 36.47
N LYS A 1105 23.28 3.50 37.43
CA LYS A 1105 24.59 3.34 38.10
C LYS A 1105 24.65 2.06 38.96
N GLY A 1106 23.50 1.40 39.21
CA GLY A 1106 23.38 0.17 39.99
C GLY A 1106 23.27 0.41 41.50
N GLU A 1107 22.90 1.63 41.90
CA GLU A 1107 22.89 2.08 43.31
C GLU A 1107 21.47 2.28 43.87
N GLY A 1108 20.45 2.40 43.01
CA GLY A 1108 19.04 2.59 43.37
C GLY A 1108 18.31 1.37 43.95
N THR A 1109 17.11 1.60 44.49
CA THR A 1109 16.28 0.56 45.14
C THR A 1109 14.92 0.27 44.48
N ARG A 1110 14.46 1.12 43.56
CA ARG A 1110 13.31 0.89 42.67
C ARG A 1110 13.78 0.26 41.35
N THR A 1111 12.85 -0.14 40.48
CA THR A 1111 13.15 -0.36 39.06
C THR A 1111 13.08 0.97 38.29
N LEU A 1112 13.68 1.04 37.10
CA LEU A 1112 13.64 2.24 36.27
C LEU A 1112 12.20 2.56 35.83
N SER A 1113 11.39 1.54 35.55
CA SER A 1113 9.95 1.69 35.21
C SER A 1113 9.13 2.29 36.35
N ASP A 1114 9.42 1.94 37.62
CA ASP A 1114 8.74 2.57 38.78
C ASP A 1114 9.01 4.08 38.87
N VAL A 1115 10.12 4.57 38.28
CA VAL A 1115 10.51 6.00 38.30
C VAL A 1115 10.04 6.70 37.03
N GLN A 1116 10.13 6.06 35.86
CA GLN A 1116 9.58 6.54 34.59
C GLN A 1116 8.12 6.94 34.76
N SER A 1117 7.25 6.03 35.20
CA SER A 1117 5.82 6.34 35.40
C SER A 1117 5.54 7.39 36.48
N GLU A 1118 6.50 7.70 37.38
CA GLU A 1118 6.39 8.86 38.29
C GLU A 1118 6.89 10.16 37.63
N ILE A 1119 7.76 10.12 36.63
CA ILE A 1119 8.10 11.26 35.77
C ILE A 1119 6.90 11.57 34.86
N ASP A 1120 6.32 10.58 34.19
CA ASP A 1120 5.18 10.78 33.28
C ASP A 1120 3.97 11.37 34.04
N GLU A 1121 3.59 10.81 35.20
CA GLU A 1121 2.53 11.35 36.07
C GLU A 1121 2.81 12.79 36.56
N ARG A 1122 4.04 13.31 36.44
CA ARG A 1122 4.40 14.71 36.75
C ARG A 1122 4.36 15.57 35.50
N VAL A 1123 4.86 15.07 34.37
CA VAL A 1123 4.88 15.79 33.10
C VAL A 1123 3.45 16.01 32.57
N GLU A 1124 2.56 15.01 32.66
CA GLU A 1124 1.11 15.20 32.39
C GLU A 1124 0.52 16.42 33.11
N LYS A 1125 0.88 16.61 34.38
CA LYS A 1125 0.39 17.72 35.22
C LYS A 1125 1.02 19.06 34.86
N LEU A 1126 2.25 19.07 34.36
CA LEU A 1126 2.94 20.27 33.86
C LEU A 1126 2.36 20.75 32.53
N TYR A 1127 2.01 19.82 31.62
CA TYR A 1127 1.30 20.11 30.38
C TYR A 1127 -0.23 20.25 30.60
N ASN A 1128 -0.72 19.90 31.79
CA ASN A 1128 -2.14 19.92 32.17
C ASN A 1128 -3.02 19.11 31.19
N ILE A 1129 -2.60 17.87 30.92
CA ILE A 1129 -3.30 16.87 30.10
C ILE A 1129 -3.43 15.53 30.87
N SER A 1130 -4.07 14.55 30.25
CA SER A 1130 -3.99 13.13 30.61
C SER A 1130 -3.85 12.36 29.30
N LEU A 1131 -2.96 11.37 29.25
CA LEU A 1131 -2.97 10.34 28.20
C LEU A 1131 -3.74 9.10 28.67
#